data_AF-A0A936WS26-F1
#
_entry.id   AF-A0A936WS26-F1
#
_cell.length_a   1.000
_cell.length_b   1.000
_cell.length_c   1.000
_cell.angle_alpha   90.00
_cell.angle_beta   90.00
_cell.angle_gamma   90.00
#
_symmetry.space_group_name_H-M   'P 1'
#
loop_
_entity.id
_entity.type
_entity.pdbx_description
1 polymer ?
#
loop_
_entity_poly.entity_id
_entity_poly.type
_entity_poly.pdbx_seq_one_letter_code
_entity_poly.pdbx_strand_id
1 'polypeptide(L)'
;MRWIAFLLLVFSSSLSVAQADTVRVPNSTNGWYLSPHGTIRILLLFVEIEYDQSPSRDPQPNGSENWPKHQLPKWKDEVFDPQPAAAYFAQVTRYYHDMSLGRYTVLGDYIDTILTLRESEYPTVGNAHGIGVPAVKEANKMGTLRTHHHLSIADFDLWKRGGRPGMPKQTGADDPHSYDHVMVITRNSGLTHNQGSVDQGSPGKLFGYESDSQSRFGGMYAMPYEILQHEYNHLLFGGNNFHVGGGNAAQFSSYFPFLQGGWSMMGGSNSSLLTGNAWDRDRLGWRATDASLRIHARSSSGKEVNSDIDPYNGDTGVYVLRDFMTTGDAVRIRLPFLPENEYTQWIWLENHQTYKRNGILSDIFHYEQIMPCVSGIVPGIHAYLQVDRDNRYGTDIYGQHSDYLRPIPASGNFDLEVLTTTETFQCLWPGPTTPFDISTSRDANPLTGQQDLELPLRTGGEGKLNRSTHMVPRIEYRDGKKVDQGQFYGHSRQVFTPTGVRKLGMTTNPSSANMLTLLNQGGNAMNRYGPPDNRVVHLNGIAVELLEQRANGDIAVRIRNDDRRIEHNLRWCADSIVLHPSSYHDRTALTIGSGARLTLDRSRTPTQLQRVGGADNKPWYSAPTRFVIAGGATVVGERNCELELTNESVIHVMPGARLDLHTKAKVNVQSGSRIIVHSGGELNARAKVLRKLRKQGRVVELSQ
;
A
#
# COMPACT_ATOMS: atom_id res chain seq x y z
N MET A 1 -13.36 9.38 -56.58
CA MET A 1 -14.15 9.09 -55.37
C MET A 1 -13.90 7.72 -54.75
N ARG A 2 -13.62 6.64 -55.50
CA ARG A 2 -13.36 5.30 -54.91
C ARG A 2 -12.08 5.17 -54.05
N TRP A 3 -11.07 6.01 -54.29
CA TRP A 3 -9.81 5.98 -53.51
C TRP A 3 -9.91 6.68 -52.13
N ILE A 4 -10.85 7.62 -51.96
CA ILE A 4 -11.05 8.33 -50.68
C ILE A 4 -11.78 7.45 -49.66
N ALA A 5 -12.69 6.58 -50.12
CA ALA A 5 -13.38 5.62 -49.26
C ALA A 5 -12.45 4.53 -48.70
N PHE A 6 -11.43 4.12 -49.47
CA PHE A 6 -10.46 3.11 -49.02
C PHE A 6 -9.46 3.67 -48.00
N LEU A 7 -9.04 4.94 -48.15
CA LEU A 7 -8.21 5.65 -47.17
C LEU A 7 -8.95 5.91 -45.85
N LEU A 8 -10.26 6.19 -45.88
CA LEU A 8 -11.06 6.35 -44.66
C LEU A 8 -11.24 5.02 -43.90
N LEU A 9 -11.38 3.88 -44.60
CA LEU A 9 -11.49 2.56 -43.96
C LEU A 9 -10.19 2.10 -43.29
N VAL A 10 -9.04 2.39 -43.89
CA VAL A 10 -7.72 2.03 -43.33
C VAL A 10 -7.34 2.92 -42.14
N PHE A 11 -7.81 4.17 -42.08
CA PHE A 11 -7.61 5.04 -40.91
C PHE A 11 -8.61 4.80 -39.77
N SER A 12 -9.77 4.19 -40.03
CA SER A 12 -10.68 3.77 -38.96
C SER A 12 -10.29 2.45 -38.28
N SER A 13 -9.45 1.62 -38.90
CA SER A 13 -8.99 0.35 -38.32
C SER A 13 -7.78 0.46 -37.38
N SER A 14 -7.09 1.60 -37.35
CA SER A 14 -5.92 1.82 -36.47
C SER A 14 -6.27 2.37 -35.08
N LEU A 15 -7.55 2.54 -34.76
CA LEU A 15 -8.04 2.95 -33.43
C LEU A 15 -8.82 1.86 -32.69
N SER A 16 -8.94 0.66 -33.28
CA SER A 16 -9.47 -0.50 -32.57
C SER A 16 -8.35 -1.11 -31.74
N VAL A 17 -8.15 -0.60 -30.51
CA VAL A 17 -7.36 -1.34 -29.51
C VAL A 17 -8.00 -2.72 -29.39
N ALA A 18 -7.27 -3.76 -29.77
CA ALA A 18 -7.77 -5.13 -29.70
C ALA A 18 -8.30 -5.37 -28.28
N GLN A 19 -9.61 -5.54 -28.15
CA GLN A 19 -10.22 -5.87 -26.88
C GLN A 19 -9.62 -7.23 -26.47
N ALA A 20 -8.91 -7.26 -25.33
CA ALA A 20 -8.32 -8.50 -24.84
C ALA A 20 -9.44 -9.56 -24.74
N ASP A 21 -9.17 -10.79 -25.18
CA ASP A 21 -10.13 -11.90 -25.09
C ASP A 21 -10.37 -12.23 -23.60
N THR A 22 -11.32 -11.54 -22.99
CA THR A 22 -11.72 -11.73 -21.59
C THR A 22 -12.53 -13.01 -21.37
N VAL A 23 -12.88 -13.72 -22.45
CA VAL A 23 -13.67 -14.95 -22.40
C VAL A 23 -12.79 -16.18 -22.23
N ARG A 24 -11.52 -16.11 -22.67
CA ARG A 24 -10.57 -17.24 -22.59
C ARG A 24 -9.32 -16.96 -21.78
N VAL A 25 -8.99 -15.69 -21.53
CA VAL A 25 -7.83 -15.30 -20.74
C VAL A 25 -8.30 -14.83 -19.36
N PRO A 26 -7.76 -15.40 -18.26
CA PRO A 26 -8.12 -14.93 -16.92
C PRO A 26 -7.83 -13.43 -16.78
N ASN A 27 -8.78 -12.72 -16.18
CA ASN A 27 -8.75 -11.30 -15.89
C ASN A 27 -9.14 -11.05 -14.43
N SER A 28 -8.33 -10.26 -13.74
CA SER A 28 -8.55 -9.93 -12.34
C SER A 28 -9.88 -9.26 -12.02
N THR A 29 -10.48 -8.56 -12.98
CA THR A 29 -11.78 -7.92 -12.78
C THR A 29 -12.90 -8.92 -12.53
N ASN A 30 -12.70 -10.18 -12.87
CA ASN A 30 -13.69 -11.22 -12.66
C ASN A 30 -13.54 -11.92 -11.30
N GLY A 31 -12.65 -11.38 -10.43
CA GLY A 31 -12.36 -11.87 -9.10
C GLY A 31 -11.74 -13.27 -9.07
N TRP A 32 -11.37 -13.71 -7.87
CA TRP A 32 -10.78 -15.01 -7.64
C TRP A 32 -11.87 -16.10 -7.61
N TYR A 33 -12.40 -16.41 -6.43
CA TYR A 33 -13.47 -17.39 -6.26
C TYR A 33 -14.85 -16.75 -6.42
N LEU A 34 -15.06 -15.56 -5.85
CA LEU A 34 -16.31 -14.84 -5.96
C LEU A 34 -16.25 -13.77 -7.07
N SER A 35 -17.42 -13.42 -7.59
CA SER A 35 -17.58 -12.24 -8.44
C SER A 35 -17.39 -10.98 -7.60
N PRO A 36 -16.57 -10.00 -8.01
CA PRO A 36 -16.52 -8.70 -7.37
C PRO A 36 -17.57 -7.74 -7.94
N HIS A 37 -18.57 -8.23 -8.68
CA HIS A 37 -19.63 -7.42 -9.31
C HIS A 37 -21.00 -8.00 -9.00
N GLY A 38 -22.02 -7.15 -9.03
CA GLY A 38 -23.41 -7.54 -8.79
C GLY A 38 -23.72 -7.68 -7.31
N THR A 39 -24.65 -8.59 -6.99
CA THR A 39 -25.10 -8.82 -5.62
C THR A 39 -24.83 -10.24 -5.21
N ILE A 40 -24.32 -10.42 -3.99
CA ILE A 40 -24.22 -11.71 -3.30
C ILE A 40 -24.97 -11.59 -1.97
N ARG A 41 -25.52 -12.69 -1.47
CA ARG A 41 -26.14 -12.73 -0.15
C ARG A 41 -25.50 -13.82 0.71
N ILE A 42 -25.03 -13.42 1.89
CA ILE A 42 -24.34 -14.30 2.84
C ILE A 42 -25.33 -14.83 3.88
N LEU A 43 -25.32 -16.15 4.12
CA LEU A 43 -26.02 -16.74 5.27
C LEU A 43 -25.11 -16.75 6.50
N LEU A 44 -25.53 -16.08 7.58
CA LEU A 44 -24.81 -16.00 8.85
C LEU A 44 -25.28 -17.02 9.88
N LEU A 45 -24.31 -17.70 10.48
CA LEU A 45 -24.49 -18.62 11.60
C LEU A 45 -23.79 -18.03 12.82
N PHE A 46 -24.57 -17.63 13.82
CA PHE A 46 -24.04 -17.23 15.13
C PHE A 46 -23.92 -18.44 16.05
N VAL A 47 -22.72 -18.64 16.58
CA VAL A 47 -22.36 -19.86 17.31
C VAL A 47 -21.81 -19.53 18.70
N GLU A 48 -22.18 -20.33 19.68
CA GLU A 48 -21.57 -20.39 21.01
C GLU A 48 -21.09 -21.82 21.29
N ILE A 49 -19.91 -21.95 21.91
CA ILE A 49 -19.39 -23.23 22.37
C ILE A 49 -19.76 -23.40 23.85
N GLU A 50 -20.44 -24.49 24.18
CA GLU A 50 -20.65 -24.95 25.54
C GLU A 50 -19.49 -25.87 25.92
N TYR A 51 -18.51 -25.33 26.63
CA TYR A 51 -17.34 -26.06 27.16
C TYR A 51 -17.73 -26.93 28.37
N ASP A 52 -18.61 -27.90 28.16
CA ASP A 52 -19.14 -28.78 29.20
C ASP A 52 -18.12 -29.80 29.73
N GLN A 53 -17.07 -30.10 28.96
CA GLN A 53 -15.98 -30.99 29.38
C GLN A 53 -14.77 -30.23 29.94
N SER A 54 -14.45 -29.06 29.37
CA SER A 54 -13.28 -28.26 29.71
C SER A 54 -13.64 -26.79 29.99
N PRO A 55 -14.42 -26.46 31.05
CA PRO A 55 -14.90 -25.09 31.28
C PRO A 55 -13.80 -24.03 31.38
N SER A 56 -12.59 -24.42 31.82
CA SER A 56 -11.42 -23.53 31.91
C SER A 56 -10.88 -23.07 30.55
N ARG A 57 -11.30 -23.69 29.45
CA ARG A 57 -10.93 -23.32 28.08
C ARG A 57 -11.84 -22.24 27.49
N ASP A 58 -12.97 -21.93 28.12
CA ASP A 58 -13.87 -20.88 27.66
C ASP A 58 -13.18 -19.52 27.82
N PRO A 59 -12.83 -18.82 26.72
CA PRO A 59 -12.17 -17.52 26.82
C PRO A 59 -13.15 -16.41 27.24
N GLN A 60 -14.46 -16.69 27.29
CA GLN A 60 -15.52 -15.77 27.70
C GLN A 60 -16.63 -16.49 28.49
N PRO A 61 -16.34 -16.99 29.71
CA PRO A 61 -17.26 -17.85 30.47
C PRO A 61 -18.59 -17.16 30.83
N ASN A 62 -18.58 -15.82 30.92
CA ASN A 62 -19.70 -14.99 31.31
C ASN A 62 -20.33 -14.19 30.15
N GLY A 63 -19.87 -14.40 28.91
CA GLY A 63 -20.22 -13.53 27.77
C GLY A 63 -19.58 -12.14 27.86
N SER A 64 -20.03 -11.24 26.99
CA SER A 64 -19.64 -9.82 26.98
C SER A 64 -20.88 -8.92 26.90
N GLU A 65 -20.69 -7.61 27.10
CA GLU A 65 -21.78 -6.64 26.95
C GLU A 65 -22.42 -6.70 25.55
N ASN A 66 -21.60 -6.87 24.51
CA ASN A 66 -22.02 -6.87 23.12
C ASN A 66 -22.48 -8.24 22.63
N TRP A 67 -22.09 -9.32 23.31
CA TRP A 67 -22.53 -10.67 23.02
C TRP A 67 -22.79 -11.45 24.32
N PRO A 68 -24.00 -11.33 24.89
CA PRO A 68 -24.37 -12.07 26.09
C PRO A 68 -24.37 -13.58 25.84
N LYS A 69 -24.06 -14.34 26.89
CA LYS A 69 -24.09 -15.80 26.87
C LYS A 69 -25.49 -16.30 26.49
N HIS A 70 -25.57 -17.36 25.69
CA HIS A 70 -26.82 -17.98 25.23
C HIS A 70 -27.74 -17.06 24.41
N GLN A 71 -27.23 -15.95 23.87
CA GLN A 71 -28.01 -14.99 23.08
C GLN A 71 -27.28 -14.63 21.79
N LEU A 72 -28.03 -14.24 20.76
CA LEU A 72 -27.46 -13.62 19.58
C LEU A 72 -26.74 -12.30 19.94
N PRO A 73 -25.69 -11.90 19.20
CA PRO A 73 -25.00 -10.65 19.48
C PRO A 73 -25.91 -9.45 19.28
N LYS A 74 -25.70 -8.39 20.07
CA LYS A 74 -26.54 -7.17 20.00
C LYS A 74 -26.44 -6.48 18.64
N TRP A 75 -25.26 -6.55 18.01
CA TRP A 75 -24.92 -5.94 16.73
C TRP A 75 -25.25 -6.83 15.51
N LYS A 76 -25.95 -7.96 15.67
CA LYS A 76 -26.28 -8.90 14.57
C LYS A 76 -26.92 -8.24 13.34
N ASP A 77 -27.74 -7.21 13.57
CA ASP A 77 -28.46 -6.47 12.52
C ASP A 77 -27.60 -5.36 11.88
N GLU A 78 -26.40 -5.11 12.40
CA GLU A 78 -25.46 -4.10 11.90
C GLU A 78 -24.44 -4.68 10.91
N VAL A 79 -24.40 -6.00 10.73
CA VAL A 79 -23.39 -6.66 9.89
C VAL A 79 -23.73 -6.50 8.41
N PHE A 80 -24.93 -6.93 8.00
CA PHE A 80 -25.41 -6.87 6.62
C PHE A 80 -26.85 -6.37 6.55
N ASP A 81 -27.16 -5.64 5.47
CA ASP A 81 -28.54 -5.38 5.10
C ASP A 81 -29.12 -6.63 4.40
N PRO A 82 -30.37 -7.03 4.67
CA PRO A 82 -30.97 -8.24 4.11
C PRO A 82 -31.44 -8.06 2.66
N GLN A 83 -31.75 -6.83 2.27
CA GLN A 83 -32.37 -6.50 0.99
C GLN A 83 -31.64 -5.33 0.30
N PRO A 84 -31.71 -5.24 -1.04
CA PRO A 84 -31.30 -4.04 -1.75
C PRO A 84 -32.05 -2.82 -1.24
N ALA A 85 -31.34 -1.70 -1.09
CA ALA A 85 -31.89 -0.45 -0.58
C ALA A 85 -31.31 0.74 -1.34
N ALA A 86 -32.01 1.87 -1.31
CA ALA A 86 -31.48 3.13 -1.85
C ALA A 86 -30.35 3.70 -0.99
N ALA A 87 -30.32 3.35 0.29
CA ALA A 87 -29.26 3.67 1.24
C ALA A 87 -29.09 2.49 2.19
N TYR A 88 -27.86 1.98 2.28
CA TYR A 88 -27.52 0.86 3.15
C TYR A 88 -27.19 1.35 4.57
N PHE A 89 -27.53 0.56 5.59
CA PHE A 89 -27.26 0.88 6.99
C PHE A 89 -26.12 0.04 7.56
N ALA A 90 -26.09 -1.24 7.23
CA ALA A 90 -25.18 -2.20 7.82
C ALA A 90 -23.74 -1.99 7.33
N GLN A 91 -22.77 -2.20 8.23
CA GLN A 91 -21.40 -1.74 8.03
C GLN A 91 -20.72 -2.45 6.85
N VAL A 92 -20.87 -3.77 6.73
CA VAL A 92 -20.21 -4.53 5.66
C VAL A 92 -20.89 -4.26 4.30
N THR A 93 -22.22 -4.20 4.26
CA THR A 93 -22.96 -3.87 3.04
C THR A 93 -22.58 -2.48 2.52
N ARG A 94 -22.58 -1.46 3.41
CA ARG A 94 -22.15 -0.11 3.08
C ARG A 94 -20.73 -0.07 2.55
N TYR A 95 -19.80 -0.76 3.21
CA TYR A 95 -18.41 -0.78 2.80
C TYR A 95 -18.23 -1.23 1.35
N TYR A 96 -18.78 -2.40 0.98
CA TYR A 96 -18.63 -2.92 -0.37
C TYR A 96 -19.38 -2.07 -1.39
N HIS A 97 -20.55 -1.54 -1.02
CA HIS A 97 -21.28 -0.62 -1.89
C HIS A 97 -20.49 0.66 -2.18
N ASP A 98 -19.97 1.32 -1.14
CA ASP A 98 -19.25 2.60 -1.26
C ASP A 98 -17.88 2.40 -1.92
N MET A 99 -17.13 1.37 -1.52
CA MET A 99 -15.83 1.04 -2.11
C MET A 99 -15.95 0.68 -3.60
N SER A 100 -17.03 0.02 -4.00
CA SER A 100 -17.23 -0.38 -5.40
C SER A 100 -17.95 0.66 -6.26
N LEU A 101 -18.35 1.81 -5.69
CA LEU A 101 -19.21 2.80 -6.35
C LEU A 101 -20.52 2.18 -6.85
N GLY A 102 -21.13 1.31 -6.03
CA GLY A 102 -22.37 0.59 -6.32
C GLY A 102 -22.23 -0.56 -7.31
N ARG A 103 -21.01 -0.95 -7.70
CA ARG A 103 -20.77 -2.09 -8.61
C ARG A 103 -20.93 -3.44 -7.92
N TYR A 104 -20.78 -3.46 -6.61
CA TYR A 104 -20.81 -4.66 -5.78
C TYR A 104 -21.61 -4.43 -4.51
N THR A 105 -22.50 -5.35 -4.19
CA THR A 105 -23.33 -5.30 -2.98
C THR A 105 -23.27 -6.63 -2.28
N VAL A 106 -22.85 -6.61 -1.01
CA VAL A 106 -22.84 -7.78 -0.15
C VAL A 106 -23.99 -7.65 0.84
N LEU A 107 -25.03 -8.44 0.63
CA LEU A 107 -26.18 -8.56 1.52
C LEU A 107 -26.00 -9.75 2.46
N GLY A 108 -26.86 -9.87 3.45
CA GLY A 108 -26.84 -11.03 4.32
C GLY A 108 -28.02 -11.10 5.26
N ASP A 109 -28.28 -12.31 5.75
CA ASP A 109 -29.27 -12.57 6.80
C ASP A 109 -28.76 -13.73 7.66
N TYR A 110 -29.30 -13.87 8.86
CA TYR A 110 -28.81 -14.83 9.84
C TYR A 110 -29.90 -15.79 10.30
N ILE A 111 -29.50 -16.98 10.76
CA ILE A 111 -30.39 -17.89 11.47
C ILE A 111 -30.84 -17.22 12.77
N ASP A 112 -32.14 -17.12 12.98
CA ASP A 112 -32.76 -16.30 14.04
C ASP A 112 -32.55 -16.81 15.47
N THR A 113 -31.72 -17.85 15.64
CA THR A 113 -31.42 -18.51 16.91
C THR A 113 -29.92 -18.78 16.97
N ILE A 114 -29.34 -18.62 18.17
CA ILE A 114 -27.94 -19.00 18.39
C ILE A 114 -27.78 -20.52 18.31
N LEU A 115 -26.71 -20.97 17.67
CA LEU A 115 -26.34 -22.38 17.62
C LEU A 115 -25.38 -22.70 18.78
N THR A 116 -25.73 -23.66 19.64
CA THR A 116 -24.90 -24.08 20.77
C THR A 116 -24.17 -25.37 20.46
N LEU A 117 -22.84 -25.32 20.39
CA LEU A 117 -21.99 -26.48 20.15
C LEU A 117 -21.47 -27.03 21.48
N ARG A 118 -21.94 -28.20 21.89
CA ARG A 118 -21.43 -28.89 23.08
C ARG A 118 -20.09 -29.55 22.79
N GLU A 119 -19.09 -29.31 23.64
CA GLU A 119 -17.76 -29.93 23.52
C GLU A 119 -17.86 -31.46 23.56
N SER A 120 -18.77 -32.00 24.38
CA SER A 120 -19.06 -33.45 24.43
C SER A 120 -19.64 -34.04 23.15
N GLU A 121 -20.38 -33.27 22.35
CA GLU A 121 -20.94 -33.71 21.06
C GLU A 121 -19.96 -33.49 19.91
N TYR A 122 -19.12 -32.45 20.02
CA TYR A 122 -18.21 -32.01 18.98
C TYR A 122 -16.79 -31.83 19.55
N PRO A 123 -15.99 -32.91 19.66
CA PRO A 123 -14.62 -32.84 20.21
C PRO A 123 -13.68 -31.90 19.43
N THR A 124 -14.05 -31.53 18.19
CA THR A 124 -13.29 -30.65 17.31
C THR A 124 -13.48 -29.16 17.60
N VAL A 125 -14.38 -28.74 18.49
CA VAL A 125 -14.59 -27.31 18.83
C VAL A 125 -13.37 -26.65 19.45
N GLY A 126 -12.43 -27.45 19.98
CA GLY A 126 -11.13 -26.98 20.43
C GLY A 126 -10.22 -26.48 19.30
N ASN A 127 -10.51 -26.82 18.04
CA ASN A 127 -9.83 -26.31 16.86
C ASN A 127 -10.69 -25.23 16.19
N ALA A 128 -10.22 -23.98 16.30
CA ALA A 128 -10.74 -22.79 15.64
C ALA A 128 -11.17 -22.99 14.18
N HIS A 129 -10.36 -23.67 13.37
CA HIS A 129 -10.64 -23.87 11.93
C HIS A 129 -11.71 -24.95 11.67
N GLY A 130 -12.06 -25.74 12.69
CA GLY A 130 -13.00 -26.85 12.59
C GLY A 130 -14.46 -26.50 12.87
N ILE A 131 -14.79 -25.25 13.23
CA ILE A 131 -16.11 -24.86 13.77
C ILE A 131 -17.23 -24.90 12.71
N GLY A 132 -16.91 -24.72 11.43
CA GLY A 132 -17.92 -24.68 10.36
C GLY A 132 -18.76 -25.96 10.26
N VAL A 133 -18.12 -27.13 10.32
CA VAL A 133 -18.82 -28.43 10.20
C VAL A 133 -19.78 -28.67 11.38
N PRO A 134 -19.37 -28.51 12.66
CA PRO A 134 -20.29 -28.53 13.81
C PRO A 134 -21.45 -27.52 13.68
N ALA A 135 -21.17 -26.28 13.27
CA ALA A 135 -22.20 -25.26 13.13
C ALA A 135 -23.30 -25.69 12.13
N VAL A 136 -22.90 -26.24 10.98
CA VAL A 136 -23.85 -26.80 9.99
C VAL A 136 -24.66 -27.96 10.56
N LYS A 137 -24.02 -28.88 11.30
CA LYS A 137 -24.71 -30.01 11.93
C LYS A 137 -25.73 -29.54 12.96
N GLU A 138 -25.39 -28.55 13.77
CA GLU A 138 -26.28 -27.98 14.78
C GLU A 138 -27.46 -27.26 14.14
N ALA A 139 -27.21 -26.42 13.12
CA ALA A 139 -28.26 -25.75 12.36
C ALA A 139 -29.26 -26.77 11.75
N ASN A 140 -28.76 -27.87 11.20
CA ASN A 140 -29.61 -28.91 10.59
C ASN A 140 -30.56 -29.58 11.59
N LYS A 141 -30.29 -29.56 12.90
CA LYS A 141 -31.22 -30.09 13.92
C LYS A 141 -32.56 -29.32 13.94
N MET A 142 -32.58 -28.09 13.42
CA MET A 142 -33.81 -27.29 13.25
C MET A 142 -34.74 -27.85 12.15
N GLY A 143 -34.26 -28.76 11.31
CA GLY A 143 -35.02 -29.39 10.22
C GLY A 143 -35.16 -28.52 8.97
N THR A 144 -35.51 -27.24 9.12
CA THR A 144 -35.70 -26.28 8.01
C THR A 144 -35.00 -24.96 8.26
N LEU A 145 -34.54 -24.30 7.19
CA LEU A 145 -33.97 -22.95 7.29
C LEU A 145 -35.00 -21.96 7.84
N ARG A 146 -34.64 -21.24 8.90
CA ARG A 146 -35.41 -20.13 9.46
C ARG A 146 -34.48 -18.95 9.70
N THR A 147 -34.55 -17.95 8.82
CA THR A 147 -33.76 -16.73 8.96
C THR A 147 -34.59 -15.61 9.58
N HIS A 148 -33.93 -14.58 10.11
CA HIS A 148 -34.59 -13.46 10.77
C HIS A 148 -35.57 -12.73 9.85
N HIS A 149 -35.24 -12.60 8.56
CA HIS A 149 -36.07 -11.90 7.59
C HIS A 149 -36.88 -12.83 6.66
N HIS A 150 -37.08 -14.08 7.06
CA HIS A 150 -37.87 -15.07 6.32
C HIS A 150 -37.37 -15.35 4.90
N LEU A 151 -36.06 -15.31 4.70
CA LEU A 151 -35.43 -15.65 3.44
C LEU A 151 -35.34 -17.18 3.26
N SER A 152 -35.46 -17.59 2.00
CA SER A 152 -35.36 -18.97 1.57
C SER A 152 -33.93 -19.28 1.08
N ILE A 153 -33.68 -20.55 0.79
CA ILE A 153 -32.36 -21.01 0.28
C ILE A 153 -32.02 -20.34 -1.05
N ALA A 154 -33.02 -20.16 -1.92
CA ALA A 154 -32.87 -19.50 -3.21
C ALA A 154 -32.40 -18.04 -3.10
N ASP A 155 -32.64 -17.37 -1.97
CA ASP A 155 -32.20 -16.00 -1.75
C ASP A 155 -30.68 -15.89 -1.52
N PHE A 156 -30.01 -17.00 -1.17
CA PHE A 156 -28.57 -17.08 -0.94
C PHE A 156 -27.81 -17.75 -2.10
N ASP A 157 -28.48 -17.99 -3.22
CA ASP A 157 -27.97 -18.68 -4.41
C ASP A 157 -28.13 -17.77 -5.64
N LEU A 158 -27.27 -16.75 -5.74
CA LEU A 158 -27.33 -15.73 -6.79
C LEU A 158 -26.29 -15.97 -7.88
N TRP A 159 -25.33 -16.87 -7.66
CA TRP A 159 -24.23 -17.17 -8.57
C TRP A 159 -24.07 -18.67 -8.76
N LYS A 160 -23.81 -19.08 -10.01
CA LYS A 160 -23.56 -20.49 -10.30
C LYS A 160 -22.20 -20.95 -9.83
N ARG A 161 -22.17 -22.14 -9.25
CA ARG A 161 -20.96 -22.84 -8.85
C ARG A 161 -20.06 -23.21 -10.02
N GLY A 162 -18.76 -23.34 -9.73
CA GLY A 162 -17.78 -23.89 -10.67
C GLY A 162 -17.07 -22.86 -11.55
N GLY A 163 -17.15 -21.57 -11.19
CA GLY A 163 -16.34 -20.52 -11.79
C GLY A 163 -14.83 -20.75 -11.60
N ARG A 164 -14.03 -20.33 -12.59
CA ARG A 164 -12.57 -20.37 -12.50
C ARG A 164 -12.02 -19.01 -12.03
N PRO A 165 -10.92 -18.98 -11.26
CA PRO A 165 -10.13 -17.77 -11.00
C PRO A 165 -9.93 -16.89 -12.23
N GLY A 166 -10.37 -15.63 -12.14
CA GLY A 166 -10.22 -14.63 -13.20
C GLY A 166 -11.12 -14.82 -14.42
N MET A 167 -11.95 -15.86 -14.46
CA MET A 167 -12.95 -16.03 -15.52
C MET A 167 -14.29 -15.42 -15.09
N PRO A 168 -15.09 -14.88 -16.03
CA PRO A 168 -16.42 -14.34 -15.73
C PRO A 168 -17.27 -15.35 -14.95
N LYS A 169 -17.90 -14.88 -13.88
CA LYS A 169 -18.82 -15.67 -13.05
C LYS A 169 -20.23 -15.59 -13.65
N GLN A 170 -20.99 -16.67 -13.58
CA GLN A 170 -22.34 -16.73 -14.15
C GLN A 170 -23.36 -16.39 -13.06
N THR A 171 -24.27 -15.47 -13.36
CA THR A 171 -25.38 -15.13 -12.48
C THR A 171 -26.50 -16.18 -12.55
N GLY A 172 -27.26 -16.26 -11.47
CA GLY A 172 -28.40 -17.15 -11.32
C GLY A 172 -28.10 -18.34 -10.42
N ALA A 173 -29.18 -18.98 -9.96
CA ALA A 173 -29.12 -20.08 -9.01
C ALA A 173 -28.55 -21.37 -9.62
N ASP A 174 -28.00 -22.21 -8.75
CA ASP A 174 -27.65 -23.60 -9.04
C ASP A 174 -28.87 -24.54 -9.02
N ASP A 175 -28.73 -25.70 -9.67
CA ASP A 175 -29.72 -26.80 -9.64
C ASP A 175 -29.01 -28.14 -9.34
N PRO A 176 -29.18 -28.73 -8.14
CA PRO A 176 -29.92 -28.19 -6.99
C PRO A 176 -29.25 -26.93 -6.42
N HIS A 177 -30.00 -26.15 -5.63
CA HIS A 177 -29.50 -24.91 -5.01
C HIS A 177 -28.16 -25.07 -4.27
N SER A 178 -27.38 -23.99 -4.19
CA SER A 178 -26.14 -23.88 -3.41
C SER A 178 -26.10 -22.53 -2.70
N TYR A 179 -25.54 -22.46 -1.49
CA TYR A 179 -25.28 -21.15 -0.88
C TYR A 179 -24.03 -20.53 -1.52
N ASP A 180 -24.10 -19.29 -2.03
CA ASP A 180 -22.93 -18.58 -2.57
C ASP A 180 -21.82 -18.46 -1.50
N HIS A 181 -22.21 -18.13 -0.26
CA HIS A 181 -21.31 -18.02 0.87
C HIS A 181 -22.02 -18.26 2.21
N VAL A 182 -21.38 -19.06 3.07
CA VAL A 182 -21.80 -19.28 4.46
C VAL A 182 -20.75 -18.71 5.41
N MET A 183 -21.19 -17.87 6.35
CA MET A 183 -20.30 -17.24 7.32
C MET A 183 -20.65 -17.67 8.74
N VAL A 184 -19.64 -18.09 9.49
CA VAL A 184 -19.78 -18.54 10.88
C VAL A 184 -19.08 -17.57 11.81
N ILE A 185 -19.81 -16.97 12.75
CA ILE A 185 -19.20 -16.14 13.79
C ILE A 185 -19.40 -16.82 15.13
N THR A 186 -18.29 -17.05 15.84
CA THR A 186 -18.31 -17.75 17.13
C THR A 186 -18.03 -16.79 18.28
N ARG A 187 -18.85 -16.85 19.33
CA ARG A 187 -18.71 -16.00 20.53
C ARG A 187 -17.41 -16.29 21.26
N ASN A 188 -17.16 -17.56 21.59
CA ASN A 188 -16.15 -17.98 22.55
C ASN A 188 -15.35 -19.17 22.01
N SER A 189 -14.48 -18.93 21.03
CA SER A 189 -13.64 -19.97 20.45
C SER A 189 -12.14 -19.66 20.57
N GLY A 190 -11.30 -20.57 20.08
CA GLY A 190 -9.87 -20.32 19.93
C GLY A 190 -9.52 -19.22 18.91
N LEU A 191 -10.44 -18.84 18.01
CA LEU A 191 -10.31 -17.61 17.24
C LEU A 191 -10.67 -16.45 18.17
N THR A 192 -9.68 -15.64 18.52
CA THR A 192 -9.94 -14.43 19.31
C THR A 192 -10.58 -13.34 18.46
N HIS A 193 -11.01 -12.25 19.08
CA HIS A 193 -11.48 -11.06 18.36
C HIS A 193 -10.42 -10.62 17.33
N ASN A 194 -10.86 -10.18 16.15
CA ASN A 194 -10.01 -9.84 15.00
C ASN A 194 -9.17 -11.01 14.44
N GLN A 195 -9.61 -12.24 14.63
CA GLN A 195 -9.09 -13.42 13.94
C GLN A 195 -10.17 -14.09 13.10
N GLY A 196 -9.77 -14.58 11.93
CA GLY A 196 -10.66 -15.23 11.00
C GLY A 196 -9.92 -16.12 10.02
N SER A 197 -10.69 -16.79 9.18
CA SER A 197 -10.18 -17.44 7.97
C SER A 197 -11.31 -17.63 6.98
N VAL A 198 -10.95 -17.77 5.71
CA VAL A 198 -11.87 -18.09 4.62
C VAL A 198 -11.38 -19.33 3.87
N ASP A 199 -12.30 -20.10 3.31
CA ASP A 199 -12.00 -21.19 2.38
C ASP A 199 -12.93 -21.16 1.17
N GLN A 200 -12.42 -21.66 0.04
CA GLN A 200 -13.28 -22.19 -1.01
C GLN A 200 -13.94 -23.49 -0.55
N GLY A 201 -15.18 -23.72 -0.98
CA GLY A 201 -15.94 -24.91 -0.67
C GLY A 201 -16.77 -24.83 0.61
N SER A 202 -17.43 -25.95 0.89
CA SER A 202 -18.52 -26.03 1.86
C SER A 202 -18.08 -26.51 3.25
N PRO A 203 -18.68 -26.00 4.35
CA PRO A 203 -18.59 -26.63 5.67
C PRO A 203 -19.41 -27.93 5.77
N GLY A 204 -20.13 -28.31 4.72
CA GLY A 204 -21.05 -29.45 4.69
C GLY A 204 -22.45 -29.03 4.24
N LYS A 205 -23.33 -30.02 4.06
CA LYS A 205 -24.71 -29.77 3.60
C LYS A 205 -25.53 -29.07 4.69
N LEU A 206 -25.80 -27.78 4.51
CA LEU A 206 -26.66 -26.96 5.35
C LEU A 206 -28.08 -27.00 4.78
N PHE A 207 -29.04 -27.46 5.58
CA PHE A 207 -30.43 -27.71 5.18
C PHE A 207 -30.58 -28.49 3.85
N GLY A 208 -29.65 -29.39 3.58
CA GLY A 208 -29.62 -30.24 2.38
C GLY A 208 -28.69 -29.77 1.24
N TYR A 209 -28.16 -28.54 1.32
CA TYR A 209 -27.44 -27.90 0.22
C TYR A 209 -26.01 -27.52 0.61
N GLU A 210 -25.08 -27.58 -0.34
CA GLU A 210 -23.69 -27.17 -0.10
C GLU A 210 -23.52 -25.65 -0.20
N SER A 211 -22.31 -25.16 0.05
CA SER A 211 -21.91 -23.79 -0.24
C SER A 211 -20.68 -23.73 -1.12
N ASP A 212 -20.58 -22.66 -1.89
CA ASP A 212 -19.47 -22.40 -2.80
C ASP A 212 -18.21 -21.96 -2.06
N SER A 213 -18.41 -21.24 -0.97
CA SER A 213 -17.35 -20.76 -0.10
C SER A 213 -17.84 -20.63 1.34
N GLN A 214 -16.90 -20.47 2.26
CA GLN A 214 -17.20 -20.26 3.68
C GLN A 214 -16.18 -19.38 4.38
N SER A 215 -16.60 -18.72 5.45
CA SER A 215 -15.73 -17.97 6.34
C SER A 215 -16.07 -18.21 7.80
N ARG A 216 -15.08 -18.01 8.67
CA ARG A 216 -15.23 -18.22 10.12
C ARG A 216 -14.45 -17.20 10.92
N PHE A 217 -15.07 -16.67 11.97
CA PHE A 217 -14.56 -15.54 12.74
C PHE A 217 -14.76 -15.71 14.25
N GLY A 218 -13.82 -15.15 15.01
CA GLY A 218 -13.97 -14.91 16.45
C GLY A 218 -14.65 -13.57 16.70
N GLY A 219 -15.88 -13.57 17.23
CA GLY A 219 -16.58 -12.33 17.58
C GLY A 219 -16.20 -11.80 18.96
N MET A 220 -16.19 -12.66 19.98
CA MET A 220 -15.80 -12.31 21.34
C MET A 220 -16.46 -11.03 21.89
N TYR A 221 -15.80 -9.88 21.82
CA TYR A 221 -16.15 -8.67 22.55
C TYR A 221 -16.93 -7.64 21.72
N ALA A 222 -16.89 -7.74 20.39
CA ALA A 222 -17.53 -6.78 19.48
C ALA A 222 -17.74 -7.41 18.09
N MET A 223 -18.38 -6.69 17.18
CA MET A 223 -18.47 -7.12 15.78
C MET A 223 -17.06 -7.21 15.17
N PRO A 224 -16.63 -8.35 14.59
CA PRO A 224 -15.29 -8.53 14.04
C PRO A 224 -15.16 -7.92 12.62
N TYR A 225 -15.51 -6.64 12.48
CA TYR A 225 -15.69 -5.96 11.19
C TYR A 225 -14.45 -5.99 10.28
N GLU A 226 -13.29 -5.55 10.78
CA GLU A 226 -12.08 -5.44 9.98
C GLU A 226 -11.60 -6.80 9.46
N ILE A 227 -11.54 -7.81 10.35
CA ILE A 227 -11.10 -9.14 9.95
C ILE A 227 -12.12 -9.81 9.03
N LEU A 228 -13.41 -9.54 9.20
CA LEU A 228 -14.46 -10.05 8.31
C LEU A 228 -14.23 -9.56 6.88
N GLN A 229 -13.97 -8.27 6.72
CA GLN A 229 -13.67 -7.68 5.42
C GLN A 229 -12.40 -8.28 4.82
N HIS A 230 -11.33 -8.33 5.61
CA HIS A 230 -10.03 -8.86 5.21
C HIS A 230 -10.14 -10.28 4.65
N GLU A 231 -10.73 -11.19 5.42
CA GLU A 231 -10.86 -12.60 5.02
C GLU A 231 -11.84 -12.77 3.86
N TYR A 232 -12.90 -11.97 3.81
CA TYR A 232 -13.80 -12.00 2.66
C TYR A 232 -13.09 -11.53 1.38
N ASN A 233 -12.24 -10.52 1.47
CA ASN A 233 -11.48 -9.99 0.34
C ASN A 233 -10.50 -11.01 -0.24
N HIS A 234 -10.03 -12.00 0.53
CA HIS A 234 -9.28 -13.11 -0.05
C HIS A 234 -10.06 -13.80 -1.17
N LEU A 235 -11.38 -13.96 -1.08
CA LEU A 235 -12.21 -14.57 -2.14
C LEU A 235 -12.32 -13.70 -3.41
N LEU A 236 -12.02 -12.40 -3.32
CA LEU A 236 -12.03 -11.46 -4.44
C LEU A 236 -10.64 -11.30 -5.05
N PHE A 237 -9.60 -11.14 -4.23
CA PHE A 237 -8.26 -10.77 -4.67
C PHE A 237 -7.34 -11.95 -4.90
N GLY A 238 -7.36 -12.99 -4.05
CA GLY A 238 -6.34 -14.03 -4.04
C GLY A 238 -5.89 -14.43 -2.63
N GLY A 239 -4.87 -15.29 -2.56
CA GLY A 239 -4.33 -15.81 -1.29
C GLY A 239 -3.43 -14.83 -0.54
N ASN A 240 -2.61 -15.37 0.37
CA ASN A 240 -1.79 -14.57 1.30
C ASN A 240 -0.75 -13.66 0.63
N ASN A 241 -0.42 -13.90 -0.63
CA ASN A 241 0.44 -13.02 -1.41
C ASN A 241 -0.20 -11.66 -1.72
N PHE A 242 -1.50 -11.47 -1.49
CA PHE A 242 -2.18 -10.19 -1.70
C PHE A 242 -2.22 -9.29 -0.46
N HIS A 243 -1.74 -9.75 0.70
CA HIS A 243 -1.64 -8.91 1.89
C HIS A 243 -0.80 -7.67 1.60
N VAL A 244 -1.37 -6.49 1.81
CA VAL A 244 -0.73 -5.20 1.56
C VAL A 244 -1.46 -4.12 2.34
N GLY A 245 -0.88 -2.92 2.48
CA GLY A 245 -1.56 -1.78 3.11
C GLY A 245 -1.91 -2.02 4.58
N GLY A 246 -1.05 -2.72 5.34
CA GLY A 246 -1.31 -3.08 6.74
C GLY A 246 -1.87 -4.49 6.97
N GLY A 247 -1.96 -5.35 5.96
CA GLY A 247 -2.38 -6.75 6.12
C GLY A 247 -1.25 -7.74 6.37
N ASN A 248 -0.01 -7.38 6.07
CA ASN A 248 1.05 -8.38 5.91
C ASN A 248 1.66 -8.87 7.23
N ALA A 249 2.31 -10.04 7.16
CA ALA A 249 2.99 -10.66 8.29
C ALA A 249 4.42 -11.07 7.95
N ALA A 250 5.30 -11.12 8.96
CA ALA A 250 6.74 -11.30 8.79
C ALA A 250 7.14 -12.61 8.08
N GLN A 251 6.29 -13.63 8.12
CA GLN A 251 6.50 -14.93 7.49
C GLN A 251 6.23 -14.96 5.97
N PHE A 252 5.51 -13.97 5.43
CA PHE A 252 5.19 -13.91 4.01
C PHE A 252 6.33 -13.28 3.19
N SER A 253 6.50 -13.71 1.95
CA SER A 253 7.50 -13.12 1.04
C SER A 253 7.04 -11.74 0.55
N SER A 254 7.91 -10.72 0.67
CA SER A 254 7.51 -9.33 0.46
C SER A 254 8.56 -8.49 -0.26
N TYR A 255 8.12 -7.52 -1.07
CA TYR A 255 9.02 -6.69 -1.88
C TYR A 255 9.90 -5.73 -1.08
N PHE A 256 9.54 -5.43 0.18
CA PHE A 256 10.28 -4.53 1.06
C PHE A 256 10.80 -5.25 2.31
N PRO A 257 11.93 -4.82 2.88
CA PRO A 257 12.45 -5.36 4.14
C PRO A 257 11.56 -4.99 5.33
N PHE A 258 10.85 -3.87 5.26
CA PHE A 258 9.94 -3.39 6.30
C PHE A 258 8.52 -3.85 5.99
N LEU A 259 7.79 -4.27 7.03
CA LEU A 259 6.35 -4.47 6.91
C LEU A 259 5.68 -3.11 6.68
N GLN A 260 4.77 -3.09 5.71
CA GLN A 260 4.07 -1.87 5.30
C GLN A 260 2.74 -1.76 6.06
N GLY A 261 2.49 -0.59 6.65
CA GLY A 261 1.15 -0.11 6.98
C GLY A 261 0.49 0.51 5.74
N GLY A 262 -0.28 1.58 5.92
CA GLY A 262 -0.99 2.23 4.82
C GLY A 262 -2.43 1.73 4.71
N TRP A 263 -2.97 1.61 3.50
CA TRP A 263 -4.37 1.21 3.33
C TRP A 263 -4.59 0.41 2.05
N SER A 264 -5.46 -0.59 2.17
CA SER A 264 -5.94 -1.45 1.08
C SER A 264 -7.12 -2.25 1.62
N MET A 265 -7.94 -2.77 0.71
CA MET A 265 -8.93 -3.80 1.04
C MET A 265 -8.32 -5.07 1.64
N MET A 266 -7.08 -5.39 1.28
CA MET A 266 -6.30 -6.48 1.87
C MET A 266 -5.49 -6.03 3.10
N GLY A 267 -5.73 -4.82 3.58
CA GLY A 267 -5.25 -4.31 4.86
C GLY A 267 -5.91 -5.06 6.02
N GLY A 268 -5.30 -4.97 7.20
CA GLY A 268 -5.82 -5.57 8.43
C GLY A 268 -5.66 -4.64 9.62
N SER A 269 -5.38 -5.21 10.79
CA SER A 269 -5.22 -4.46 12.05
C SER A 269 -4.10 -3.41 12.03
N ASN A 270 -3.17 -3.47 11.06
CA ASN A 270 -2.08 -2.51 10.88
C ASN A 270 -2.35 -1.45 9.80
N SER A 271 -3.58 -1.33 9.30
CA SER A 271 -3.94 -0.28 8.34
C SER A 271 -4.03 1.09 9.02
N SER A 272 -3.72 2.16 8.30
CA SER A 272 -3.88 3.54 8.76
C SER A 272 -5.19 4.16 8.32
N LEU A 273 -5.72 3.82 7.15
CA LEU A 273 -7.02 4.25 6.64
C LEU A 273 -7.89 3.00 6.42
N LEU A 274 -9.18 3.10 6.71
CA LEU A 274 -10.10 1.96 6.63
C LEU A 274 -10.73 1.75 5.24
N THR A 275 -10.26 2.46 4.21
CA THR A 275 -10.70 2.30 2.83
C THR A 275 -9.79 1.34 2.04
N GLY A 276 -10.27 0.84 0.91
CA GLY A 276 -9.38 0.43 -0.19
C GLY A 276 -8.75 1.62 -0.90
N ASN A 277 -7.84 1.34 -1.82
CA ASN A 277 -7.13 2.35 -2.61
C ASN A 277 -7.46 2.24 -4.12
N ALA A 278 -6.96 3.18 -4.92
CA ALA A 278 -7.17 3.17 -6.37
C ALA A 278 -6.69 1.89 -7.09
N TRP A 279 -5.61 1.25 -6.63
CA TRP A 279 -5.14 -0.04 -7.18
C TRP A 279 -6.16 -1.16 -6.90
N ASP A 280 -6.72 -1.22 -5.69
CA ASP A 280 -7.75 -2.20 -5.32
C ASP A 280 -8.96 -2.11 -6.28
N ARG A 281 -9.45 -0.88 -6.51
CA ARG A 281 -10.55 -0.61 -7.44
C ARG A 281 -10.20 -1.01 -8.87
N ASP A 282 -9.04 -0.59 -9.35
CA ASP A 282 -8.60 -0.89 -10.71
C ASP A 282 -8.47 -2.41 -10.94
N ARG A 283 -7.91 -3.12 -9.95
CA ARG A 283 -7.73 -4.57 -9.95
C ARG A 283 -9.07 -5.31 -10.07
N LEU A 284 -10.07 -4.91 -9.28
CA LEU A 284 -11.41 -5.49 -9.30
C LEU A 284 -12.30 -4.96 -10.44
N GLY A 285 -11.85 -3.91 -11.14
CA GLY A 285 -12.61 -3.27 -12.21
C GLY A 285 -13.74 -2.38 -11.70
N TRP A 286 -13.63 -1.89 -10.47
CA TRP A 286 -14.57 -0.94 -9.87
C TRP A 286 -14.30 0.47 -10.36
N ARG A 287 -15.33 1.06 -10.98
CA ARG A 287 -15.32 2.43 -11.49
C ARG A 287 -16.75 2.94 -11.55
N ALA A 288 -16.89 4.26 -11.51
CA ALA A 288 -18.18 4.93 -11.69
C ALA A 288 -18.86 4.44 -12.98
N THR A 289 -20.19 4.42 -12.98
CA THR A 289 -20.99 3.91 -14.11
C THR A 289 -20.80 4.71 -15.39
N ASP A 290 -20.53 6.01 -15.25
CA ASP A 290 -20.28 6.96 -16.33
C ASP A 290 -18.80 7.12 -16.70
N ALA A 291 -17.87 6.46 -15.99
CA ALA A 291 -16.45 6.50 -16.30
C ALA A 291 -16.14 5.70 -17.57
N SER A 292 -15.61 6.38 -18.58
CA SER A 292 -15.23 5.76 -19.86
C SER A 292 -13.82 5.19 -19.84
N LEU A 293 -12.95 5.71 -18.97
CA LEU A 293 -11.54 5.33 -18.88
C LEU A 293 -11.27 4.41 -17.68
N ARG A 294 -10.15 3.66 -17.73
CA ARG A 294 -9.73 2.72 -16.68
C ARG A 294 -9.32 3.48 -15.41
N ILE A 295 -8.35 4.37 -15.56
CA ILE A 295 -7.87 5.29 -14.54
C ILE A 295 -8.15 6.68 -15.10
N HIS A 296 -8.89 7.49 -14.35
CA HIS A 296 -9.40 8.75 -14.85
C HIS A 296 -9.35 9.85 -13.80
N ALA A 297 -9.31 11.07 -14.29
CA ALA A 297 -9.45 12.30 -13.52
C ALA A 297 -10.19 13.33 -14.40
N ARG A 298 -10.32 14.57 -13.93
CA ARG A 298 -10.82 15.68 -14.74
C ARG A 298 -9.69 16.57 -15.24
N SER A 299 -9.84 17.12 -16.44
CA SER A 299 -8.99 18.24 -16.90
C SER A 299 -9.34 19.53 -16.15
N SER A 300 -8.54 20.57 -16.34
CA SER A 300 -8.88 21.93 -15.87
C SER A 300 -10.25 22.42 -16.39
N SER A 301 -10.69 21.94 -17.56
CA SER A 301 -12.00 22.24 -18.16
C SER A 301 -13.15 21.35 -17.67
N GLY A 302 -12.89 20.40 -16.77
CA GLY A 302 -13.91 19.48 -16.22
C GLY A 302 -14.18 18.22 -17.06
N LYS A 303 -13.55 18.07 -18.24
CA LYS A 303 -13.68 16.85 -19.06
C LYS A 303 -12.94 15.67 -18.44
N GLU A 304 -13.48 14.45 -18.56
CA GLU A 304 -12.74 13.21 -18.25
C GLU A 304 -11.46 13.13 -19.08
N VAL A 305 -10.36 12.72 -18.46
CA VAL A 305 -9.07 12.51 -19.10
C VAL A 305 -8.41 11.24 -18.57
N ASN A 306 -7.57 10.61 -19.41
CA ASN A 306 -6.77 9.48 -18.99
C ASN A 306 -5.70 9.98 -18.02
N SER A 307 -5.63 9.37 -16.85
CA SER A 307 -4.67 9.68 -15.81
C SER A 307 -3.79 8.48 -15.45
N ASP A 308 -3.74 7.47 -16.32
CA ASP A 308 -2.65 6.48 -16.36
C ASP A 308 -1.50 7.05 -17.22
N ILE A 309 -0.54 7.67 -16.55
CA ILE A 309 0.50 8.51 -17.12
C ILE A 309 1.76 7.68 -17.41
N ASP A 310 2.22 7.72 -18.65
CA ASP A 310 3.55 7.28 -19.03
C ASP A 310 4.46 8.49 -19.34
N PRO A 311 5.41 8.85 -18.45
CA PRO A 311 6.33 9.96 -18.68
C PRO A 311 7.23 9.80 -19.92
N TYR A 312 7.37 8.60 -20.48
CA TYR A 312 8.07 8.38 -21.75
C TYR A 312 7.28 8.92 -22.95
N ASN A 313 5.96 8.98 -22.84
CA ASN A 313 5.06 9.46 -23.90
C ASN A 313 4.71 10.95 -23.74
N GLY A 314 5.22 11.61 -22.71
CA GLY A 314 5.01 13.04 -22.46
C GLY A 314 3.68 13.38 -21.78
N ASP A 315 3.00 12.40 -21.18
CA ASP A 315 1.66 12.48 -20.57
C ASP A 315 1.58 13.36 -19.29
N THR A 316 2.03 14.60 -19.40
CA THR A 316 2.13 15.59 -18.34
C THR A 316 1.06 16.67 -18.49
N GLY A 317 0.66 17.31 -17.40
CA GLY A 317 -0.46 18.26 -17.46
C GLY A 317 -1.04 18.63 -16.10
N VAL A 318 -2.24 19.22 -16.14
CA VAL A 318 -3.02 19.52 -14.94
C VAL A 318 -4.22 18.56 -14.89
N TYR A 319 -4.29 17.82 -13.78
CA TYR A 319 -5.36 16.89 -13.47
C TYR A 319 -6.11 17.40 -12.24
N VAL A 320 -7.42 17.28 -12.24
CA VAL A 320 -8.29 17.66 -11.13
C VAL A 320 -8.85 16.36 -10.56
N LEU A 321 -8.47 16.09 -9.32
CA LEU A 321 -8.91 14.93 -8.56
C LEU A 321 -10.10 15.35 -7.68
N ARG A 322 -11.28 14.86 -8.02
CA ARG A 322 -12.45 14.91 -7.12
C ARG A 322 -12.27 13.89 -5.98
N ASP A 323 -13.20 13.86 -5.03
CA ASP A 323 -13.16 12.89 -3.92
C ASP A 323 -13.12 11.45 -4.47
N PHE A 324 -12.04 10.74 -4.16
CA PHE A 324 -11.80 9.37 -4.60
C PHE A 324 -12.96 8.49 -4.19
N MET A 325 -13.38 8.56 -2.93
CA MET A 325 -14.38 7.66 -2.39
C MET A 325 -15.73 7.75 -3.11
N THR A 326 -16.15 8.94 -3.54
CA THR A 326 -17.42 9.15 -4.26
C THR A 326 -17.31 9.16 -5.78
N THR A 327 -16.13 9.34 -6.36
CA THR A 327 -15.97 9.51 -7.83
C THR A 327 -15.05 8.51 -8.50
N GLY A 328 -14.11 7.91 -7.75
CA GLY A 328 -13.08 7.04 -8.30
C GLY A 328 -11.94 7.75 -9.02
N ASP A 329 -11.89 9.08 -9.00
CA ASP A 329 -10.81 9.85 -9.61
C ASP A 329 -9.45 9.48 -8.97
N ALA A 330 -8.48 9.12 -9.79
CA ALA A 330 -7.11 8.82 -9.37
C ALA A 330 -6.12 9.18 -10.47
N VAL A 331 -4.84 9.33 -10.11
CA VAL A 331 -3.75 9.42 -11.09
C VAL A 331 -2.74 8.33 -10.79
N ARG A 332 -2.25 7.65 -11.83
CA ARG A 332 -1.15 6.68 -11.78
C ARG A 332 -0.01 7.16 -12.66
N ILE A 333 1.21 7.15 -12.16
CA ILE A 333 2.40 7.64 -12.88
C ILE A 333 3.44 6.53 -12.94
N ARG A 334 3.76 6.04 -14.14
CA ARG A 334 4.85 5.06 -14.32
C ARG A 334 6.20 5.68 -14.01
N LEU A 335 7.03 5.01 -13.22
CA LEU A 335 8.38 5.47 -12.93
C LEU A 335 9.36 5.07 -14.05
N PRO A 336 10.13 6.03 -14.59
CA PRO A 336 11.06 5.77 -15.68
C PRO A 336 12.39 5.20 -15.20
N PHE A 337 13.14 4.73 -16.18
CA PHE A 337 14.53 4.26 -16.15
C PHE A 337 14.78 2.92 -15.45
N LEU A 338 13.72 2.23 -15.02
CA LEU A 338 13.82 0.88 -14.49
C LEU A 338 14.09 -0.11 -15.65
N PRO A 339 15.13 -0.96 -15.55
CA PRO A 339 15.40 -1.99 -16.55
C PRO A 339 14.25 -3.00 -16.67
N GLU A 340 14.11 -3.62 -17.84
CA GLU A 340 13.05 -4.61 -18.11
C GLU A 340 13.12 -5.86 -17.21
N ASN A 341 14.31 -6.19 -16.70
CA ASN A 341 14.53 -7.33 -15.82
C ASN A 341 14.40 -6.99 -14.32
N GLU A 342 14.03 -5.76 -13.98
CA GLU A 342 13.70 -5.35 -12.62
C GLU A 342 12.20 -5.06 -12.46
N TYR A 343 11.69 -5.03 -11.22
CA TYR A 343 10.29 -4.69 -11.00
C TYR A 343 9.99 -3.27 -11.48
N THR A 344 8.93 -3.14 -12.29
CA THR A 344 8.37 -1.83 -12.66
C THR A 344 7.66 -1.21 -11.46
N GLN A 345 7.62 0.12 -11.40
CA GLN A 345 7.01 0.85 -10.30
C GLN A 345 6.10 1.99 -10.79
N TRP A 346 5.08 2.33 -9.99
CA TRP A 346 4.14 3.42 -10.26
C TRP A 346 3.86 4.22 -9.00
N ILE A 347 3.64 5.53 -9.13
CA ILE A 347 3.08 6.37 -8.07
C ILE A 347 1.58 6.50 -8.29
N TRP A 348 0.78 6.34 -7.25
CA TRP A 348 -0.65 6.60 -7.24
C TRP A 348 -0.99 7.83 -6.40
N LEU A 349 -1.99 8.59 -6.83
CA LEU A 349 -2.52 9.77 -6.16
C LEU A 349 -4.05 9.68 -6.09
N GLU A 350 -4.59 9.94 -4.91
CA GLU A 350 -6.03 9.96 -4.65
C GLU A 350 -6.38 11.11 -3.69
N ASN A 351 -7.49 11.79 -3.95
CA ASN A 351 -7.97 12.89 -3.10
C ASN A 351 -9.05 12.35 -2.15
N HIS A 352 -8.82 12.39 -0.85
CA HIS A 352 -9.82 11.99 0.14
C HIS A 352 -10.47 13.23 0.75
N GLN A 353 -11.80 13.25 0.83
CA GLN A 353 -12.54 14.33 1.50
C GLN A 353 -12.98 14.00 2.93
N THR A 354 -12.78 12.75 3.36
CA THR A 354 -13.06 12.24 4.71
C THR A 354 -14.55 12.09 5.02
N TYR A 355 -14.87 11.19 5.96
CA TYR A 355 -16.24 10.94 6.43
C TYR A 355 -17.00 12.23 6.74
N LYS A 356 -16.33 13.25 7.31
CA LYS A 356 -16.97 14.53 7.67
C LYS A 356 -17.55 15.27 6.47
N ARG A 357 -17.03 15.07 5.26
CA ARG A 357 -17.51 15.74 4.04
C ARG A 357 -18.28 14.81 3.11
N ASN A 358 -17.89 13.54 2.99
CA ASN A 358 -18.52 12.60 2.06
C ASN A 358 -19.50 11.61 2.71
N GLY A 359 -19.52 11.48 4.04
CA GLY A 359 -20.42 10.58 4.77
C GLY A 359 -20.06 9.09 4.66
N ILE A 360 -18.90 8.74 4.09
CA ILE A 360 -18.46 7.35 3.91
C ILE A 360 -17.72 6.88 5.15
N LEU A 361 -18.29 5.89 5.86
CA LEU A 361 -17.84 5.48 7.20
C LEU A 361 -16.39 5.00 7.24
N SER A 362 -15.88 4.41 6.16
CA SER A 362 -14.52 3.90 6.06
C SER A 362 -13.50 4.97 5.72
N ASP A 363 -13.90 6.18 5.30
CA ASP A 363 -12.98 7.27 4.92
C ASP A 363 -12.49 8.05 6.14
N ILE A 364 -11.87 7.29 7.06
CA ILE A 364 -11.41 7.69 8.39
C ILE A 364 -10.10 6.99 8.71
N PHE A 365 -9.25 7.62 9.52
CA PHE A 365 -8.11 6.90 10.07
C PHE A 365 -8.53 5.84 11.07
N HIS A 366 -7.72 4.78 11.14
CA HIS A 366 -7.92 3.69 12.06
C HIS A 366 -7.93 4.24 13.50
N TYR A 367 -8.96 3.91 14.27
CA TYR A 367 -9.19 4.36 15.64
C TYR A 367 -9.56 5.84 15.84
N GLU A 368 -9.65 6.68 14.80
CA GLU A 368 -9.89 8.14 15.02
C GLU A 368 -11.20 8.47 15.74
N GLN A 369 -12.22 7.61 15.58
CA GLN A 369 -13.55 7.83 16.19
C GLN A 369 -13.64 7.33 17.63
N ILE A 370 -12.79 6.38 18.01
CA ILE A 370 -12.85 5.73 19.33
C ILE A 370 -11.76 6.22 20.28
N MET A 371 -10.70 6.88 19.78
CA MET A 371 -9.53 7.24 20.57
C MET A 371 -9.15 8.72 20.37
N PRO A 372 -9.45 9.60 21.34
CA PRO A 372 -9.25 11.05 21.22
C PRO A 372 -7.80 11.51 20.97
N CYS A 373 -6.82 10.66 21.29
CA CYS A 373 -5.41 10.94 21.09
C CYS A 373 -4.94 10.77 19.64
N VAL A 374 -5.71 10.05 18.80
CA VAL A 374 -5.39 9.85 17.39
C VAL A 374 -5.73 11.14 16.63
N SER A 375 -4.77 11.63 15.84
CA SER A 375 -5.02 12.78 14.96
C SER A 375 -5.92 12.35 13.82
N GLY A 376 -7.16 12.84 13.80
CA GLY A 376 -8.12 12.51 12.74
C GLY A 376 -7.64 12.94 11.34
N ILE A 377 -8.17 12.25 10.33
CA ILE A 377 -7.87 12.50 8.92
C ILE A 377 -8.29 13.91 8.50
N VAL A 378 -7.53 14.48 7.56
CA VAL A 378 -7.82 15.78 6.93
C VAL A 378 -7.96 15.62 5.43
N PRO A 379 -8.81 16.42 4.75
CA PRO A 379 -8.91 16.36 3.30
C PRO A 379 -7.59 16.66 2.59
N GLY A 380 -7.26 15.91 1.55
CA GLY A 380 -6.04 16.12 0.77
C GLY A 380 -5.63 14.93 -0.10
N ILE A 381 -4.44 15.03 -0.68
CA ILE A 381 -3.88 13.97 -1.52
C ILE A 381 -3.15 12.94 -0.67
N HIS A 382 -3.54 11.68 -0.85
CA HIS A 382 -2.84 10.50 -0.37
C HIS A 382 -2.07 9.88 -1.52
N ALA A 383 -0.86 9.39 -1.25
CA ALA A 383 0.03 8.85 -2.26
C ALA A 383 0.71 7.57 -1.79
N TYR A 384 0.96 6.66 -2.74
CA TYR A 384 1.69 5.42 -2.51
C TYR A 384 2.42 4.97 -3.78
N LEU A 385 3.45 4.17 -3.59
CA LEU A 385 4.19 3.51 -4.65
C LEU A 385 3.71 2.08 -4.81
N GLN A 386 3.40 1.66 -6.03
CA GLN A 386 3.18 0.28 -6.43
C GLN A 386 4.47 -0.31 -7.00
N VAL A 387 4.82 -1.54 -6.61
CA VAL A 387 5.89 -2.37 -7.19
C VAL A 387 5.25 -3.57 -7.88
N ASP A 388 5.62 -3.83 -9.14
CA ASP A 388 5.09 -4.98 -9.90
C ASP A 388 3.54 -4.95 -9.94
N ARG A 389 2.87 -6.10 -10.06
CA ARG A 389 1.43 -6.26 -9.76
C ARG A 389 0.47 -5.46 -10.67
N ASP A 390 0.93 -5.07 -11.86
CA ASP A 390 0.06 -4.48 -12.90
C ASP A 390 -0.60 -5.55 -13.80
N ASN A 391 -0.19 -6.81 -13.68
CA ASN A 391 -0.70 -7.93 -14.47
C ASN A 391 -2.18 -8.21 -14.16
N ARG A 392 -3.07 -7.66 -14.98
CA ARG A 392 -4.52 -7.94 -14.91
C ARG A 392 -4.96 -9.14 -15.73
N TYR A 393 -4.18 -9.51 -16.75
CA TYR A 393 -4.50 -10.60 -17.68
C TYR A 393 -3.43 -11.68 -17.65
N GLY A 394 -3.84 -12.94 -17.82
CA GLY A 394 -2.94 -14.08 -17.96
C GLY A 394 -3.11 -15.13 -16.88
N THR A 395 -2.30 -16.18 -16.95
CA THR A 395 -2.45 -17.36 -16.07
C THR A 395 -1.89 -17.17 -14.66
N ASP A 396 -1.00 -16.20 -14.46
CA ASP A 396 -0.35 -15.93 -13.17
C ASP A 396 -0.82 -14.61 -12.51
N ILE A 397 -2.05 -14.17 -12.83
CA ILE A 397 -2.59 -12.92 -12.26
C ILE A 397 -2.80 -12.98 -10.75
N TYR A 398 -2.85 -14.17 -10.16
CA TYR A 398 -3.02 -14.39 -8.71
C TYR A 398 -1.75 -14.88 -8.00
N GLY A 399 -0.61 -14.99 -8.69
CA GLY A 399 0.70 -15.36 -8.12
C GLY A 399 1.47 -14.18 -7.54
N GLN A 400 2.81 -14.23 -7.51
CA GLN A 400 3.72 -13.17 -6.99
C GLN A 400 3.71 -12.96 -5.45
N HIS A 401 4.21 -11.81 -4.96
CA HIS A 401 4.57 -11.56 -3.55
C HIS A 401 3.74 -10.45 -2.88
N SER A 402 3.79 -10.37 -1.54
CA SER A 402 3.03 -9.40 -0.72
C SER A 402 3.77 -8.06 -0.51
N ASP A 403 3.10 -7.08 0.11
CA ASP A 403 3.60 -5.70 0.32
C ASP A 403 4.15 -5.05 -0.95
N TYR A 404 3.33 -5.00 -2.00
CA TYR A 404 3.65 -4.29 -3.24
C TYR A 404 3.18 -2.83 -3.25
N LEU A 405 2.48 -2.36 -2.22
CA LEU A 405 2.13 -0.95 -2.06
C LEU A 405 2.87 -0.39 -0.83
N ARG A 406 3.62 0.69 -1.05
CA ARG A 406 4.39 1.40 -0.03
C ARG A 406 3.89 2.84 0.06
N PRO A 407 3.36 3.30 1.20
CA PRO A 407 2.90 4.68 1.36
C PRO A 407 4.00 5.71 1.06
N ILE A 408 3.60 6.84 0.49
CA ILE A 408 4.43 8.03 0.29
C ILE A 408 3.79 9.15 1.13
N PRO A 409 3.97 9.18 2.47
CA PRO A 409 3.30 10.18 3.29
C PRO A 409 4.00 11.54 3.20
N ALA A 410 3.21 12.62 3.29
CA ALA A 410 3.71 13.99 3.36
C ALA A 410 4.60 14.27 4.59
N SER A 411 4.60 13.37 5.58
CA SER A 411 5.46 13.43 6.77
C SER A 411 6.95 13.28 6.44
N GLY A 412 7.28 12.65 5.29
CA GLY A 412 8.63 12.45 4.79
C GLY A 412 9.29 11.13 5.22
N ASN A 413 10.42 10.83 4.59
CA ASN A 413 11.26 9.68 4.88
C ASN A 413 12.50 10.10 5.68
N PHE A 414 12.86 9.31 6.69
CA PHE A 414 13.95 9.62 7.61
C PHE A 414 14.79 8.39 7.97
N ASP A 415 16.05 8.66 8.32
CA ASP A 415 16.93 7.75 9.03
C ASP A 415 16.50 7.68 10.51
N LEU A 416 15.59 6.75 10.85
CA LEU A 416 15.05 6.62 12.21
C LEU A 416 16.11 6.11 13.21
N GLU A 417 16.16 6.72 14.40
CA GLU A 417 16.92 6.18 15.53
C GLU A 417 15.98 5.58 16.58
N VAL A 418 15.99 4.24 16.71
CA VAL A 418 15.26 3.56 17.80
C VAL A 418 16.01 3.79 19.11
N LEU A 419 15.34 4.40 20.09
CA LEU A 419 15.96 4.71 21.38
C LEU A 419 16.16 3.43 22.20
N THR A 420 17.06 3.46 23.18
CA THR A 420 17.27 2.34 24.11
C THR A 420 16.38 2.42 25.36
N THR A 421 15.68 3.54 25.54
CA THR A 421 14.76 3.76 26.65
C THR A 421 13.42 3.05 26.41
N THR A 422 12.74 2.73 27.50
CA THR A 422 11.34 2.27 27.46
C THR A 422 10.47 3.35 28.08
N GLU A 423 9.35 3.64 27.43
CA GLU A 423 8.34 4.59 27.90
C GLU A 423 6.96 3.97 27.81
N THR A 424 5.99 4.51 28.57
CA THR A 424 4.60 4.11 28.43
C THR A 424 3.93 4.90 27.33
N PHE A 425 3.52 4.21 26.26
CA PHE A 425 2.60 4.73 25.25
C PHE A 425 1.25 5.00 25.90
N GLN A 426 0.69 6.19 25.72
CA GLN A 426 -0.57 6.58 26.39
C GLN A 426 -1.78 6.49 25.45
N CYS A 427 -1.58 6.55 24.14
CA CYS A 427 -2.69 6.71 23.21
C CYS A 427 -3.54 5.44 23.01
N LEU A 428 -3.05 4.43 22.28
CA LEU A 428 -3.80 3.20 21.98
C LEU A 428 -3.32 2.05 22.87
N TRP A 429 -4.18 1.55 23.77
CA TRP A 429 -3.86 0.49 24.72
C TRP A 429 -2.56 0.76 25.51
N PRO A 430 -2.65 1.54 26.62
CA PRO A 430 -1.48 1.98 27.34
C PRO A 430 -0.54 0.84 27.73
N GLY A 431 0.75 1.01 27.46
CA GLY A 431 1.73 -0.05 27.69
C GLY A 431 3.16 0.36 27.34
N PRO A 432 4.15 -0.43 27.80
CA PRO A 432 5.55 -0.15 27.53
C PRO A 432 5.85 -0.23 26.03
N THR A 433 6.62 0.73 25.53
CA THR A 433 7.11 0.78 24.16
C THR A 433 8.50 1.40 24.12
N THR A 434 9.19 1.18 23.00
CA THR A 434 10.46 1.84 22.72
C THR A 434 10.19 3.00 21.77
N PRO A 435 10.48 4.25 22.17
CA PRO A 435 10.34 5.38 21.27
C PRO A 435 11.37 5.35 20.14
N PHE A 436 11.13 6.15 19.11
CA PHE A 436 12.12 6.47 18.09
C PHE A 436 12.29 7.98 17.95
N ASP A 437 13.47 8.43 17.54
CA ASP A 437 13.80 9.84 17.34
C ASP A 437 14.11 10.12 15.87
N ILE A 438 13.73 11.33 15.44
CA ILE A 438 14.11 11.91 14.17
C ILE A 438 14.35 13.42 14.31
N SER A 439 15.31 13.93 13.55
CA SER A 439 15.40 15.35 13.23
C SER A 439 15.08 15.61 11.77
N THR A 440 14.14 16.54 11.54
CA THR A 440 13.73 16.93 10.18
C THR A 440 14.85 17.58 9.38
N SER A 441 15.84 18.16 10.07
CA SER A 441 16.97 18.85 9.44
C SER A 441 18.19 17.95 9.18
N ARG A 442 18.39 16.91 9.99
CA ARG A 442 19.59 16.05 9.93
C ARG A 442 19.31 14.69 9.33
N ASP A 443 18.16 14.11 9.68
CA ASP A 443 17.88 12.70 9.43
C ASP A 443 16.98 12.51 8.20
N ALA A 444 16.65 13.59 7.48
CA ALA A 444 15.95 13.50 6.20
C ALA A 444 16.70 12.57 5.24
N ASN A 445 15.99 11.56 4.75
CA ASN A 445 16.49 10.58 3.80
C ASN A 445 15.40 10.26 2.77
N PRO A 446 15.17 11.15 1.79
CA PRO A 446 14.04 11.05 0.87
C PRO A 446 14.08 9.84 -0.07
N LEU A 447 15.26 9.24 -0.29
CA LEU A 447 15.44 8.14 -1.26
C LEU A 447 15.32 6.75 -0.64
N THR A 448 15.92 6.53 0.54
CA THR A 448 15.92 5.20 1.19
C THR A 448 15.45 5.21 2.63
N GLY A 449 15.05 6.36 3.17
CA GLY A 449 14.57 6.49 4.54
C GLY A 449 13.28 5.71 4.80
N GLN A 450 12.97 5.56 6.09
CA GLN A 450 11.71 4.97 6.55
C GLN A 450 10.70 6.06 6.86
N GLN A 451 9.42 5.69 6.78
CA GLN A 451 8.29 6.57 7.07
C GLN A 451 7.44 6.03 8.24
N ASP A 452 6.53 6.85 8.77
CA ASP A 452 5.83 6.59 10.03
C ASP A 452 4.71 5.52 9.95
N LEU A 453 4.37 5.07 8.75
CA LEU A 453 3.49 3.94 8.41
C LEU A 453 4.27 2.66 8.05
N GLU A 454 5.55 2.56 8.40
CA GLU A 454 6.35 1.33 8.28
C GLU A 454 6.66 0.76 9.65
N LEU A 455 6.91 -0.55 9.74
CA LEU A 455 7.39 -1.19 10.96
C LEU A 455 8.92 -1.33 10.91
N PRO A 456 9.70 -0.52 11.67
CA PRO A 456 11.15 -0.57 11.63
C PRO A 456 11.69 -1.89 12.18
N LEU A 457 12.81 -2.37 11.62
CA LEU A 457 13.47 -3.59 12.10
C LEU A 457 14.46 -3.30 13.22
N ARG A 458 14.52 -4.19 14.20
CA ARG A 458 15.59 -4.21 15.20
C ARG A 458 16.63 -5.27 14.85
N THR A 459 17.87 -5.04 15.28
CA THR A 459 18.94 -6.04 15.17
C THR A 459 18.63 -7.25 16.04
N GLY A 460 18.58 -8.45 15.44
CA GLY A 460 18.49 -9.70 16.18
C GLY A 460 19.81 -10.10 16.84
N GLY A 461 19.80 -11.18 17.62
CA GLY A 461 20.96 -11.65 18.41
C GLY A 461 22.22 -12.00 17.61
N GLU A 462 22.09 -12.26 16.30
CA GLU A 462 23.21 -12.62 15.41
C GLU A 462 23.73 -11.44 14.55
N GLY A 463 23.29 -10.21 14.84
CA GLY A 463 23.69 -9.02 14.07
C GLY A 463 23.06 -8.94 12.66
N LYS A 464 22.09 -9.82 12.37
CA LYS A 464 21.26 -9.80 11.15
C LYS A 464 19.90 -9.16 11.46
N LEU A 465 19.33 -8.44 10.49
CA LEU A 465 17.96 -7.95 10.57
C LEU A 465 16.98 -9.06 10.16
N ASN A 466 15.86 -9.14 10.88
CA ASN A 466 14.81 -10.10 10.60
C ASN A 466 13.46 -9.40 10.69
N ARG A 467 12.53 -9.69 9.77
CA ARG A 467 11.18 -9.14 9.86
C ARG A 467 10.41 -9.56 11.10
N SER A 468 10.77 -10.65 11.77
CA SER A 468 10.16 -11.01 13.06
C SER A 468 10.57 -10.08 14.21
N THR A 469 11.61 -9.25 14.04
CA THR A 469 12.08 -8.29 15.06
C THR A 469 11.62 -6.86 14.76
N HIS A 470 10.55 -6.70 13.97
CA HIS A 470 9.96 -5.40 13.71
C HIS A 470 9.38 -4.80 15.00
N MET A 471 9.20 -3.48 15.01
CA MET A 471 8.50 -2.77 16.06
C MET A 471 7.39 -1.89 15.50
N VAL A 472 6.31 -1.73 16.26
CA VAL A 472 5.27 -0.73 15.95
C VAL A 472 5.76 0.64 16.42
N PRO A 473 5.89 1.64 15.52
CA PRO A 473 6.31 2.98 15.90
C PRO A 473 5.17 3.71 16.61
N ARG A 474 5.18 3.68 17.95
CA ARG A 474 4.10 4.20 18.80
C ARG A 474 4.37 5.61 19.33
N ILE A 475 5.60 5.87 19.78
CA ILE A 475 6.05 7.18 20.29
C ILE A 475 7.20 7.66 19.42
N GLU A 476 7.05 8.88 18.92
CA GLU A 476 8.06 9.58 18.15
C GLU A 476 8.59 10.77 18.94
N TYR A 477 9.89 10.98 18.92
CA TYR A 477 10.51 12.27 19.18
C TYR A 477 10.83 12.91 17.83
N ARG A 478 10.18 14.04 17.55
CA ARG A 478 10.40 14.81 16.31
C ARG A 478 10.98 16.16 16.66
N ASP A 479 12.24 16.37 16.28
CA ASP A 479 13.01 17.57 16.63
C ASP A 479 12.98 17.84 18.14
N GLY A 480 13.14 16.78 18.94
CA GLY A 480 13.13 16.82 20.40
C GLY A 480 11.74 16.94 21.04
N LYS A 481 10.65 17.00 20.26
CA LYS A 481 9.27 17.03 20.78
C LYS A 481 8.65 15.64 20.74
N LYS A 482 8.14 15.19 21.89
CA LYS A 482 7.40 13.92 22.00
C LYS A 482 6.04 14.03 21.30
N VAL A 483 5.74 13.03 20.47
CA VAL A 483 4.45 12.80 19.81
C VAL A 483 3.98 11.39 20.17
N ASP A 484 2.91 11.31 20.94
CA ASP A 484 2.30 10.08 21.46
C ASP A 484 0.86 9.98 20.92
N GLN A 485 0.75 9.68 19.63
CA GLN A 485 -0.51 9.74 18.87
C GLN A 485 -0.72 8.53 17.94
N GLY A 486 0.12 7.50 18.04
CA GLY A 486 -0.03 6.26 17.26
C GLY A 486 0.09 6.47 15.75
N GLN A 487 1.14 7.19 15.30
CA GLN A 487 1.28 7.70 13.92
C GLN A 487 1.20 6.61 12.85
N PHE A 488 1.59 5.38 13.20
CA PHE A 488 1.45 4.19 12.35
C PHE A 488 0.02 3.93 11.87
N TYR A 489 -0.98 4.29 12.67
CA TYR A 489 -2.40 4.11 12.38
C TYR A 489 -3.03 5.33 11.71
N GLY A 490 -2.23 6.29 11.26
CA GLY A 490 -2.69 7.50 10.60
C GLY A 490 -2.40 8.76 11.42
N HIS A 491 -2.03 9.83 10.73
CA HIS A 491 -1.85 11.15 11.31
C HIS A 491 -2.03 12.23 10.23
N SER A 492 -2.73 13.32 10.54
CA SER A 492 -3.03 14.42 9.60
C SER A 492 -1.84 14.94 8.77
N ARG A 493 -0.66 15.08 9.38
CA ARG A 493 0.63 15.42 8.72
C ARG A 493 1.04 14.53 7.54
N GLN A 494 0.47 13.34 7.40
CA GLN A 494 0.79 12.39 6.32
C GLN A 494 0.09 12.77 5.01
N VAL A 495 -0.84 13.72 5.03
CA VAL A 495 -1.65 14.14 3.89
C VAL A 495 -1.01 15.34 3.18
N PHE A 496 -0.91 15.28 1.84
CA PHE A 496 -0.48 16.43 1.05
C PHE A 496 -1.62 17.43 0.91
N THR A 497 -1.33 18.70 1.15
CA THR A 497 -2.32 19.79 1.08
C THR A 497 -1.71 21.03 0.42
N PRO A 498 -2.50 21.88 -0.26
CA PRO A 498 -1.97 23.11 -0.87
C PRO A 498 -1.34 24.09 0.13
N THR A 499 -1.80 24.06 1.40
CA THR A 499 -1.30 24.90 2.49
C THR A 499 -0.20 24.26 3.33
N GLY A 500 0.06 22.95 3.16
CA GLY A 500 1.09 22.19 3.85
C GLY A 500 2.17 21.72 2.88
N VAL A 501 2.49 20.42 2.92
CA VAL A 501 3.37 19.82 1.92
C VAL A 501 2.56 19.66 0.62
N ARG A 502 2.92 20.45 -0.39
CA ARG A 502 2.18 20.53 -1.66
C ARG A 502 2.92 19.93 -2.85
N LYS A 503 4.11 19.39 -2.67
CA LYS A 503 4.99 18.96 -3.77
C LYS A 503 5.67 17.63 -3.45
N LEU A 504 5.65 16.74 -4.43
CA LEU A 504 6.40 15.49 -4.50
C LEU A 504 7.28 15.53 -5.75
N GLY A 505 8.59 15.40 -5.60
CA GLY A 505 9.57 15.44 -6.70
C GLY A 505 10.92 14.90 -6.24
N MET A 506 11.86 14.67 -7.17
CA MET A 506 13.16 14.06 -6.80
C MET A 506 14.00 14.92 -5.82
N THR A 507 13.66 16.20 -5.73
CA THR A 507 14.32 17.18 -4.85
C THR A 507 13.52 17.46 -3.58
N THR A 508 12.48 16.69 -3.25
CA THR A 508 11.67 16.88 -2.03
C THR A 508 11.81 15.70 -1.08
N ASN A 509 11.27 15.84 0.13
CA ASN A 509 11.07 14.73 1.07
C ASN A 509 9.57 14.61 1.40
N PRO A 510 8.87 13.55 0.98
CA PRO A 510 9.37 12.38 0.23
C PRO A 510 9.75 12.69 -1.23
N SER A 511 10.45 11.76 -1.89
CA SER A 511 10.92 11.87 -3.29
C SER A 511 10.03 11.12 -4.28
N SER A 512 10.00 11.57 -5.54
CA SER A 512 9.36 10.88 -6.68
C SER A 512 10.26 9.83 -7.36
N ALA A 513 11.50 9.64 -6.89
CA ALA A 513 12.38 8.59 -7.39
C ALA A 513 11.80 7.19 -7.08
N ASN A 514 12.23 6.17 -7.83
CA ASN A 514 11.86 4.80 -7.52
C ASN A 514 12.43 4.38 -6.16
N MET A 515 11.76 3.43 -5.53
CA MET A 515 12.18 2.89 -4.24
C MET A 515 13.01 1.63 -4.44
N LEU A 516 13.96 1.41 -3.54
CA LEU A 516 14.68 0.15 -3.51
C LEU A 516 13.73 -0.97 -3.07
N THR A 517 13.83 -2.11 -3.73
CA THR A 517 13.15 -3.33 -3.31
C THR A 517 14.17 -4.34 -2.80
N LEU A 518 13.71 -5.25 -1.96
CA LEU A 518 14.46 -6.39 -1.47
C LEU A 518 13.46 -7.51 -1.20
N LEU A 519 13.23 -8.37 -2.19
CA LEU A 519 12.35 -9.51 -1.99
C LEU A 519 12.92 -10.39 -0.88
N ASN A 520 12.14 -10.57 0.18
CA ASN A 520 12.61 -11.28 1.35
C ASN A 520 11.51 -12.05 2.07
N GLN A 521 11.93 -13.05 2.84
CA GLN A 521 11.08 -13.81 3.75
C GLN A 521 11.79 -13.95 5.09
N GLY A 522 11.20 -13.41 6.17
CA GLY A 522 11.86 -13.32 7.47
C GLY A 522 13.16 -12.50 7.42
N GLY A 523 14.31 -13.16 7.62
CA GLY A 523 15.63 -12.54 7.48
C GLY A 523 16.33 -12.81 6.15
N ASN A 524 15.71 -13.52 5.21
CA ASN A 524 16.41 -14.01 4.02
C ASN A 524 16.05 -13.20 2.77
N ALA A 525 17.05 -12.56 2.15
CA ALA A 525 16.92 -11.94 0.83
C ALA A 525 16.85 -13.03 -0.25
N MET A 526 15.72 -13.14 -0.94
CA MET A 526 15.44 -14.23 -1.88
C MET A 526 16.25 -14.07 -3.18
N ASN A 527 16.36 -12.84 -3.69
CA ASN A 527 17.08 -12.55 -4.94
C ASN A 527 18.56 -12.18 -4.72
N ARG A 528 19.10 -12.39 -3.51
CA ARG A 528 20.51 -12.10 -3.15
C ARG A 528 20.99 -10.71 -3.58
N TYR A 529 20.14 -9.69 -3.43
CA TYR A 529 20.44 -8.30 -3.79
C TYR A 529 20.70 -8.08 -5.29
N GLY A 530 20.12 -8.90 -6.15
CA GLY A 530 20.14 -8.74 -7.61
C GLY A 530 18.75 -8.68 -8.22
N PRO A 531 18.65 -8.54 -9.55
CA PRO A 531 17.37 -8.54 -10.26
C PRO A 531 16.53 -9.79 -9.92
N PRO A 532 15.20 -9.67 -9.86
CA PRO A 532 14.40 -8.48 -10.21
C PRO A 532 14.31 -7.37 -9.16
N ASP A 533 15.01 -7.48 -8.02
CA ASP A 533 14.99 -6.41 -7.02
C ASP A 533 15.58 -5.11 -7.60
N ASN A 534 14.90 -3.98 -7.39
CA ASN A 534 15.40 -2.66 -7.74
C ASN A 534 16.47 -2.27 -6.70
N ARG A 535 17.74 -2.35 -7.09
CA ARG A 535 18.89 -2.03 -6.21
C ARG A 535 19.56 -0.71 -6.55
N VAL A 536 18.96 0.05 -7.46
CA VAL A 536 19.41 1.37 -7.91
C VAL A 536 18.25 2.36 -7.78
N VAL A 537 18.54 3.53 -7.21
CA VAL A 537 17.64 4.68 -7.24
C VAL A 537 17.93 5.50 -8.50
N HIS A 538 16.99 5.52 -9.43
CA HIS A 538 16.99 6.34 -10.62
C HIS A 538 16.30 7.67 -10.33
N LEU A 539 17.10 8.75 -10.39
CA LEU A 539 16.56 10.10 -10.31
C LEU A 539 15.83 10.44 -11.60
N ASN A 540 14.66 11.04 -11.47
CA ASN A 540 13.78 11.40 -12.58
C ASN A 540 13.32 12.86 -12.45
N GLY A 541 12.79 13.43 -13.55
CA GLY A 541 12.28 14.80 -13.55
C GLY A 541 10.83 14.93 -13.07
N ILE A 542 10.23 13.85 -12.56
CA ILE A 542 8.80 13.82 -12.24
C ILE A 542 8.55 14.70 -11.03
N ALA A 543 7.59 15.61 -11.14
CA ALA A 543 7.06 16.35 -10.01
C ALA A 543 5.55 16.42 -10.07
N VAL A 544 4.93 16.22 -8.91
CA VAL A 544 3.52 16.45 -8.63
C VAL A 544 3.43 17.68 -7.73
N GLU A 545 2.73 18.70 -8.18
CA GLU A 545 2.51 19.94 -7.44
C GLU A 545 1.02 20.22 -7.29
N LEU A 546 0.53 20.31 -6.04
CA LEU A 546 -0.84 20.71 -5.74
C LEU A 546 -0.95 22.22 -5.97
N LEU A 547 -1.79 22.61 -6.93
CA LEU A 547 -1.98 24.01 -7.33
C LEU A 547 -3.01 24.71 -6.45
N GLU A 548 -4.16 24.07 -6.24
CA GLU A 548 -5.29 24.60 -5.49
C GLU A 548 -6.16 23.47 -4.94
N GLN A 549 -6.89 23.78 -3.87
CA GLN A 549 -8.07 23.03 -3.44
C GLN A 549 -9.27 23.94 -3.64
N ARG A 550 -10.25 23.45 -4.42
CA ARG A 550 -11.48 24.18 -4.73
C ARG A 550 -12.47 24.10 -3.58
N ALA A 551 -13.46 24.98 -3.59
CA ALA A 551 -14.46 25.06 -2.52
C ALA A 551 -15.26 23.75 -2.32
N ASN A 552 -15.44 22.97 -3.39
CA ASN A 552 -16.09 21.66 -3.35
C ASN A 552 -15.16 20.52 -2.90
N GLY A 553 -13.89 20.80 -2.61
CA GLY A 553 -12.92 19.82 -2.15
C GLY A 553 -11.99 19.26 -3.23
N ASP A 554 -12.30 19.47 -4.51
CA ASP A 554 -11.45 19.01 -5.62
C ASP A 554 -10.04 19.61 -5.53
N ILE A 555 -9.03 18.82 -5.90
CA ILE A 555 -7.63 19.26 -5.89
C ILE A 555 -7.07 19.22 -7.30
N ALA A 556 -6.57 20.37 -7.77
CA ALA A 556 -5.83 20.44 -9.01
C ALA A 556 -4.35 20.12 -8.76
N VAL A 557 -3.84 19.09 -9.42
CA VAL A 557 -2.44 18.67 -9.39
C VAL A 557 -1.79 18.90 -10.76
N ARG A 558 -0.61 19.51 -10.76
CA ARG A 558 0.25 19.62 -11.94
C ARG A 558 1.30 18.53 -11.91
N ILE A 559 1.38 17.77 -12.98
CA ILE A 559 2.39 16.74 -13.19
C ILE A 559 3.33 17.20 -14.29
N ARG A 560 4.64 17.18 -14.00
CA ARG A 560 5.72 17.56 -14.91
C ARG A 560 6.78 16.47 -14.94
N ASN A 561 7.65 16.49 -15.96
CA ASN A 561 8.82 15.61 -16.09
C ASN A 561 10.13 16.40 -16.32
N ASP A 562 10.25 17.59 -15.72
CA ASP A 562 11.39 18.50 -15.88
C ASP A 562 11.84 19.19 -14.59
N ASP A 563 11.38 18.71 -13.42
CA ASP A 563 11.74 19.31 -12.13
C ASP A 563 13.10 18.83 -11.64
N ARG A 564 14.13 19.62 -11.96
CA ARG A 564 15.53 19.22 -11.83
C ARG A 564 16.40 20.18 -11.03
N ARG A 565 15.78 20.98 -10.15
CA ARG A 565 16.46 22.06 -9.43
C ARG A 565 16.36 21.90 -7.93
N ILE A 566 17.51 21.86 -7.26
CA ILE A 566 17.62 21.89 -5.81
C ILE A 566 17.73 23.34 -5.35
N GLU A 567 16.83 23.78 -4.49
CA GLU A 567 16.77 25.17 -3.98
C GLU A 567 16.99 25.28 -2.46
N HIS A 568 17.26 24.15 -1.80
CA HIS A 568 17.40 24.05 -0.35
C HIS A 568 18.49 23.01 0.00
N ASN A 569 18.64 22.71 1.29
CA ASN A 569 19.55 21.66 1.74
C ASN A 569 18.90 20.29 1.50
N LEU A 570 19.53 19.47 0.67
CA LEU A 570 19.06 18.14 0.32
C LEU A 570 20.14 17.12 0.64
N ARG A 571 19.72 16.03 1.30
CA ARG A 571 20.57 14.88 1.60
C ARG A 571 20.08 13.69 0.78
N TRP A 572 21.00 13.02 0.10
CA TRP A 572 20.73 11.81 -0.68
C TRP A 572 21.58 10.65 -0.20
N CYS A 573 20.90 9.52 0.02
CA CYS A 573 21.49 8.28 0.50
C CYS A 573 20.88 7.12 -0.28
N ALA A 574 21.71 6.23 -0.83
CA ALA A 574 21.31 4.92 -1.33
C ALA A 574 22.56 4.11 -1.70
N ASP A 575 22.47 2.78 -1.69
CA ASP A 575 23.56 1.90 -2.15
C ASP A 575 24.05 2.30 -3.56
N SER A 576 23.13 2.70 -4.44
CA SER A 576 23.42 3.26 -5.77
C SER A 576 22.34 4.25 -6.19
N ILE A 577 22.77 5.41 -6.69
CA ILE A 577 21.93 6.48 -7.25
C ILE A 577 22.42 6.75 -8.68
N VAL A 578 21.52 6.83 -9.65
CA VAL A 578 21.82 7.18 -11.03
C VAL A 578 21.04 8.42 -11.44
N LEU A 579 21.76 9.46 -11.87
CA LEU A 579 21.19 10.61 -12.55
C LEU A 579 21.27 10.42 -14.06
N HIS A 580 20.10 10.40 -14.69
CA HIS A 580 19.95 10.29 -16.13
C HIS A 580 20.00 11.67 -16.82
N PRO A 581 20.37 11.74 -18.10
CA PRO A 581 20.26 12.97 -18.87
C PRO A 581 18.83 13.52 -18.87
N SER A 582 18.71 14.79 -19.24
CA SER A 582 17.39 15.38 -19.45
C SER A 582 16.69 14.74 -20.64
N SER A 583 15.41 14.40 -20.47
CA SER A 583 14.54 14.02 -21.59
C SER A 583 14.43 15.16 -22.62
N TYR A 584 14.73 16.38 -22.20
CA TYR A 584 14.95 17.55 -23.04
C TYR A 584 16.46 17.79 -23.17
N HIS A 585 17.07 17.32 -24.27
CA HIS A 585 18.52 17.24 -24.47
C HIS A 585 19.30 18.56 -24.28
N ASP A 586 18.62 19.70 -24.35
CA ASP A 586 19.16 21.04 -24.16
C ASP A 586 19.22 21.48 -22.68
N ARG A 587 18.63 20.70 -21.77
CA ARG A 587 18.53 21.06 -20.35
C ARG A 587 19.50 20.29 -19.48
N THR A 588 19.96 20.97 -18.43
CA THR A 588 20.76 20.40 -17.36
C THR A 588 20.01 19.26 -16.68
N ALA A 589 20.71 18.15 -16.40
CA ALA A 589 20.12 16.99 -15.75
C ALA A 589 19.81 17.25 -14.27
N LEU A 590 20.64 18.07 -13.60
CA LEU A 590 20.44 18.54 -12.23
C LEU A 590 21.10 19.90 -12.02
N THR A 591 20.40 20.84 -11.39
CA THR A 591 20.98 22.11 -10.94
C THR A 591 20.94 22.22 -9.42
N ILE A 592 22.11 22.42 -8.80
CA ILE A 592 22.23 22.81 -7.40
C ILE A 592 22.20 24.35 -7.37
N GLY A 593 21.06 24.90 -6.95
CA GLY A 593 20.81 26.33 -6.98
C GLY A 593 21.73 27.14 -6.08
N SER A 594 21.82 28.44 -6.33
CA SER A 594 22.64 29.36 -5.54
C SER A 594 22.28 29.31 -4.05
N GLY A 595 23.26 28.99 -3.20
CA GLY A 595 23.08 28.87 -1.75
C GLY A 595 22.47 27.56 -1.28
N ALA A 596 22.03 26.68 -2.19
CA ALA A 596 21.56 25.34 -1.87
C ALA A 596 22.72 24.38 -1.57
N ARG A 597 22.44 23.29 -0.87
CA ARG A 597 23.40 22.23 -0.54
C ARG A 597 22.88 20.88 -1.01
N LEU A 598 23.73 20.13 -1.70
CA LEU A 598 23.54 18.69 -1.89
C LEU A 598 24.57 17.93 -1.07
N THR A 599 24.12 17.08 -0.15
CA THR A 599 24.95 16.17 0.64
C THR A 599 24.71 14.74 0.18
N LEU A 600 25.77 14.04 -0.23
CA LEU A 600 25.79 12.60 -0.44
C LEU A 600 26.32 11.92 0.81
N ASP A 601 25.50 11.06 1.39
CA ASP A 601 25.76 10.43 2.68
C ASP A 601 25.29 8.97 2.68
N ARG A 602 25.79 8.15 3.60
CA ARG A 602 25.39 6.76 3.81
C ARG A 602 24.10 6.68 4.61
N SER A 603 23.14 5.90 4.11
CA SER A 603 21.81 5.68 4.73
C SER A 603 21.96 5.00 6.09
N ARG A 604 21.36 5.55 7.16
CA ARG A 604 21.22 4.81 8.43
C ARG A 604 20.01 3.89 8.41
N THR A 605 19.03 4.15 7.54
CA THR A 605 18.00 3.18 7.22
C THR A 605 18.60 1.94 6.53
N PRO A 606 18.26 0.73 6.98
CA PRO A 606 18.69 -0.51 6.32
C PRO A 606 18.22 -0.60 4.87
N THR A 607 19.15 -0.86 3.96
CA THR A 607 18.86 -1.23 2.56
C THR A 607 19.11 -2.72 2.32
N GLN A 608 19.74 -3.40 3.28
CA GLN A 608 20.09 -4.82 3.26
C GLN A 608 19.78 -5.45 4.64
N LEU A 609 19.67 -6.78 4.70
CA LEU A 609 19.39 -7.49 5.95
C LEU A 609 20.66 -7.95 6.68
N GLN A 610 21.79 -8.00 5.97
CA GLN A 610 23.08 -8.35 6.52
C GLN A 610 23.90 -7.10 6.84
N ARG A 611 24.71 -7.19 7.90
CA ARG A 611 25.62 -6.11 8.28
C ARG A 611 26.71 -5.96 7.22
N VAL A 612 26.90 -4.74 6.73
CA VAL A 612 27.91 -4.39 5.72
C VAL A 612 29.13 -3.71 6.35
N GLY A 613 28.97 -3.09 7.52
CA GLY A 613 30.07 -2.44 8.25
C GLY A 613 29.65 -1.90 9.62
N GLY A 614 30.43 -0.96 10.16
CA GLY A 614 30.06 -0.22 11.36
C GLY A 614 31.00 0.96 11.62
N ALA A 615 30.46 2.03 12.21
CA ALA A 615 31.22 3.15 12.74
C ALA A 615 30.64 3.51 14.12
N ASP A 616 31.48 4.01 15.03
CA ASP A 616 31.05 4.48 16.36
C ASP A 616 30.20 3.47 17.15
N ASN A 617 30.58 2.19 17.12
CA ASN A 617 29.85 1.05 17.71
C ASN A 617 28.42 0.81 17.18
N LYS A 618 28.01 1.47 16.09
CA LYS A 618 26.72 1.22 15.41
C LYS A 618 26.93 0.41 14.11
N PRO A 619 26.15 -0.67 13.88
CA PRO A 619 26.23 -1.44 12.65
C PRO A 619 25.60 -0.69 11.46
N TRP A 620 26.19 -0.83 10.27
CA TRP A 620 25.61 -0.37 9.01
C TRP A 620 24.97 -1.53 8.25
N TYR A 621 23.73 -1.33 7.82
CA TYR A 621 22.96 -2.25 6.96
C TYR A 621 22.72 -1.67 5.56
N SER A 622 23.61 -0.76 5.17
CA SER A 622 23.61 -0.05 3.89
C SER A 622 25.04 0.02 3.37
N ALA A 623 25.23 0.07 2.06
CA ALA A 623 26.53 0.36 1.48
C ALA A 623 26.81 1.89 1.50
N PRO A 624 28.08 2.34 1.43
CA PRO A 624 28.39 3.73 1.14
C PRO A 624 27.69 4.21 -0.14
N THR A 625 27.24 5.46 -0.15
CA THR A 625 26.42 5.95 -1.27
C THR A 625 27.25 6.12 -2.53
N ARG A 626 26.77 5.53 -3.63
CA ARG A 626 27.37 5.68 -4.96
C ARG A 626 26.45 6.50 -5.86
N PHE A 627 26.85 7.73 -6.19
CA PHE A 627 26.13 8.58 -7.13
C PHE A 627 26.78 8.56 -8.51
N VAL A 628 26.03 8.18 -9.54
CA VAL A 628 26.49 8.10 -10.92
C VAL A 628 25.82 9.20 -11.74
N ILE A 629 26.64 10.07 -12.32
CA ILE A 629 26.20 11.00 -13.37
C ILE A 629 26.38 10.26 -14.70
N ALA A 630 25.27 9.81 -15.30
CA ALA A 630 25.29 9.00 -16.51
C ALA A 630 25.81 9.79 -17.73
N GLY A 631 26.27 9.09 -18.76
CA GLY A 631 26.73 9.72 -20.00
C GLY A 631 25.66 10.65 -20.60
N GLY A 632 26.08 11.83 -21.06
CA GLY A 632 25.18 12.87 -21.57
C GLY A 632 24.48 13.69 -20.47
N ALA A 633 24.55 13.29 -19.20
CA ALA A 633 24.00 14.07 -18.09
C ALA A 633 24.98 15.17 -17.64
N THR A 634 24.45 16.37 -17.43
CA THR A 634 25.21 17.51 -16.90
C THR A 634 24.63 17.93 -15.55
N VAL A 635 25.48 18.02 -14.53
CA VAL A 635 25.17 18.61 -13.22
C VAL A 635 25.79 19.99 -13.15
N VAL A 636 24.99 21.01 -12.82
CA VAL A 636 25.46 22.39 -12.63
C VAL A 636 25.31 22.80 -11.17
N GLY A 637 26.39 23.25 -10.55
CA GLY A 637 26.38 23.94 -9.26
C GLY A 637 26.52 25.44 -9.46
N GLU A 638 25.51 26.20 -9.08
CA GLU A 638 25.51 27.65 -9.20
C GLU A 638 26.44 28.34 -8.18
N ARG A 639 26.52 29.67 -8.26
CA ARG A 639 27.31 30.48 -7.33
C ARG A 639 26.91 30.19 -5.88
N ASN A 640 27.91 30.01 -5.01
CA ASN A 640 27.74 29.78 -3.57
C ASN A 640 26.95 28.50 -3.19
N CYS A 641 26.65 27.60 -4.14
CA CYS A 641 26.10 26.29 -3.80
C CYS A 641 27.13 25.45 -3.02
N GLU A 642 26.69 24.37 -2.40
CA GLU A 642 27.54 23.42 -1.69
C GLU A 642 27.30 21.99 -2.16
N LEU A 643 28.38 21.29 -2.49
CA LEU A 643 28.40 19.85 -2.74
C LEU A 643 29.25 19.19 -1.65
N GLU A 644 28.62 18.30 -0.87
CA GLU A 644 29.26 17.58 0.22
C GLU A 644 29.19 16.06 0.00
N LEU A 645 30.31 15.36 0.22
CA LEU A 645 30.39 13.91 0.23
C LEU A 645 30.94 13.46 1.59
N THR A 646 30.21 12.60 2.27
CA THR A 646 30.52 12.10 3.61
C THR A 646 30.30 10.58 3.71
N ASN A 647 30.82 9.96 4.77
CA ASN A 647 30.66 8.54 5.08
C ASN A 647 30.98 7.61 3.89
N GLU A 648 32.16 7.82 3.32
CA GLU A 648 32.71 7.03 2.20
C GLU A 648 31.90 7.14 0.89
N SER A 649 31.05 8.16 0.74
CA SER A 649 30.26 8.36 -0.47
C SER A 649 31.13 8.70 -1.68
N VAL A 650 30.69 8.24 -2.86
CA VAL A 650 31.43 8.37 -4.12
C VAL A 650 30.55 8.95 -5.21
N ILE A 651 31.09 9.92 -5.95
CA ILE A 651 30.53 10.37 -7.23
C ILE A 651 31.32 9.72 -8.36
N HIS A 652 30.62 9.17 -9.36
CA HIS A 652 31.18 8.79 -10.65
C HIS A 652 30.70 9.74 -11.74
N VAL A 653 31.64 10.40 -12.40
CA VAL A 653 31.40 11.17 -13.63
C VAL A 653 31.74 10.26 -14.80
N MET A 654 30.70 9.69 -15.44
CA MET A 654 30.86 8.70 -16.50
C MET A 654 31.34 9.33 -17.82
N PRO A 655 31.77 8.54 -18.81
CA PRO A 655 32.12 9.07 -20.13
C PRO A 655 30.96 9.88 -20.74
N GLY A 656 31.25 11.10 -21.23
CA GLY A 656 30.27 12.04 -21.75
C GLY A 656 29.43 12.77 -20.70
N ALA A 657 29.66 12.54 -19.41
CA ALA A 657 29.01 13.26 -18.31
C ALA A 657 29.81 14.48 -17.87
N ARG A 658 29.13 15.49 -17.31
CA ARG A 658 29.76 16.72 -16.82
C ARG A 658 29.30 17.08 -15.41
N LEU A 659 30.26 17.43 -14.56
CA LEU A 659 30.02 18.05 -13.24
C LEU A 659 30.65 19.45 -13.23
N ASP A 660 29.80 20.46 -13.39
CA ASP A 660 30.19 21.87 -13.56
C ASP A 660 29.83 22.70 -12.34
N LEU A 661 30.80 23.02 -11.51
CA LEU A 661 30.63 23.78 -10.28
C LEU A 661 31.19 25.19 -10.45
N HIS A 662 30.37 26.20 -10.17
CA HIS A 662 30.78 27.60 -10.21
C HIS A 662 32.03 27.85 -9.37
N THR A 663 32.86 28.82 -9.74
CA THR A 663 34.12 29.14 -9.05
C THR A 663 33.99 29.53 -7.57
N LYS A 664 32.76 29.86 -7.14
CA LYS A 664 32.38 30.20 -5.75
C LYS A 664 31.58 29.09 -5.05
N ALA A 665 31.33 27.96 -5.71
CA ALA A 665 30.74 26.79 -5.08
C ALA A 665 31.71 26.22 -4.03
N LYS A 666 31.15 25.67 -2.96
CA LYS A 666 31.87 24.92 -1.93
C LYS A 666 31.84 23.44 -2.29
N VAL A 667 33.00 22.79 -2.23
CA VAL A 667 33.13 21.35 -2.49
C VAL A 667 33.85 20.71 -1.32
N ASN A 668 33.10 19.94 -0.54
CA ASN A 668 33.53 19.33 0.71
C ASN A 668 33.52 17.81 0.55
N VAL A 669 34.66 17.21 0.23
CA VAL A 669 34.81 15.75 0.17
C VAL A 669 35.52 15.30 1.44
N GLN A 670 34.85 14.55 2.31
CA GLN A 670 35.42 14.07 3.58
C GLN A 670 36.43 12.92 3.36
N SER A 671 37.08 12.48 4.44
CA SER A 671 37.96 11.29 4.37
C SER A 671 37.18 10.05 3.92
N GLY A 672 37.81 9.19 3.13
CA GLY A 672 37.17 8.00 2.54
C GLY A 672 36.28 8.28 1.32
N SER A 673 35.68 9.47 1.22
CA SER A 673 34.81 9.87 0.10
C SER A 673 35.60 10.31 -1.13
N ARG A 674 35.03 10.16 -2.34
CA ARG A 674 35.74 10.43 -3.60
C ARG A 674 34.85 10.95 -4.73
N ILE A 675 35.44 11.74 -5.63
CA ILE A 675 34.92 11.99 -6.98
C ILE A 675 35.82 11.24 -7.97
N ILE A 676 35.23 10.32 -8.72
CA ILE A 676 35.92 9.51 -9.73
C ILE A 676 35.47 10.01 -11.10
N VAL A 677 36.43 10.54 -11.86
CA VAL A 677 36.23 11.00 -13.23
C VAL A 677 36.73 9.90 -14.16
N HIS A 678 35.80 9.25 -14.87
CA HIS A 678 36.15 8.22 -15.86
C HIS A 678 36.68 8.86 -17.14
N SER A 679 37.38 8.08 -17.95
CA SER A 679 37.88 8.54 -19.25
C SER A 679 36.72 9.10 -20.11
N GLY A 680 36.83 10.37 -20.52
CA GLY A 680 35.79 11.09 -21.26
C GLY A 680 34.71 11.77 -20.40
N GLY A 681 34.76 11.68 -19.08
CA GLY A 681 33.96 12.51 -18.17
C GLY A 681 34.67 13.82 -17.82
N GLU A 682 33.90 14.85 -17.45
CA GLU A 682 34.47 16.19 -17.15
C GLU A 682 34.08 16.68 -15.75
N LEU A 683 35.08 17.18 -15.01
CA LEU A 683 34.90 17.84 -13.71
C LEU A 683 35.47 19.26 -13.77
N ASN A 684 34.57 20.24 -13.70
CA ASN A 684 34.92 21.66 -13.70
C ASN A 684 34.59 22.27 -12.33
N ALA A 685 35.59 22.85 -11.67
CA ALA A 685 35.41 23.60 -10.43
C ALA A 685 36.57 24.58 -10.24
N ARG A 686 36.58 25.35 -9.14
CA ARG A 686 37.69 26.25 -8.82
C ARG A 686 39.03 25.49 -8.78
N ALA A 687 39.99 25.86 -9.62
CA ALA A 687 41.27 25.16 -9.79
C ALA A 687 42.02 24.88 -8.47
N LYS A 688 42.03 25.84 -7.53
CA LYS A 688 42.66 25.67 -6.20
C LYS A 688 42.01 24.54 -5.39
N VAL A 689 40.69 24.38 -5.48
CA VAL A 689 39.93 23.33 -4.80
C VAL A 689 40.24 21.98 -5.42
N LEU A 690 40.19 21.87 -6.76
CA LEU A 690 40.52 20.61 -7.46
C LEU A 690 41.95 20.16 -7.17
N ARG A 691 42.94 21.07 -7.21
CA ARG A 691 44.33 20.74 -6.87
C ARG A 691 44.48 20.20 -5.45
N LYS A 692 43.75 20.79 -4.48
CA LYS A 692 43.73 20.31 -3.10
C LYS A 692 43.14 18.89 -3.02
N LEU A 693 41.99 18.66 -3.63
CA LEU A 693 41.30 17.37 -3.60
C LEU A 693 42.11 16.27 -4.29
N ARG A 694 42.74 16.57 -5.44
CA ARG A 694 43.67 15.63 -6.13
C ARG A 694 44.86 15.26 -5.24
N LYS A 695 45.52 16.24 -4.60
CA LYS A 695 46.62 15.97 -3.66
C LYS A 695 46.18 15.09 -2.49
N GLN A 696 44.92 15.19 -2.08
CA GLN A 696 44.34 14.38 -1.00
C GLN A 696 43.81 13.01 -1.47
N GLY A 697 43.94 12.66 -2.76
CA GLY A 697 43.37 11.42 -3.32
C GLY A 697 41.83 11.39 -3.35
N ARG A 698 41.19 12.56 -3.21
CA ARG A 698 39.72 12.73 -3.15
C ARG A 698 39.09 12.98 -4.53
N VAL A 699 39.90 13.35 -5.50
CA VAL A 699 39.56 13.32 -6.93
C VAL A 699 40.49 12.32 -7.59
N VAL A 700 39.92 11.33 -8.26
CA VAL A 700 40.65 10.29 -8.99
C VAL A 700 40.23 10.35 -10.45
N GLU A 701 41.21 10.45 -11.34
CA GLU A 701 41.00 10.40 -12.79
C GLU A 701 41.45 9.02 -13.26
N LEU A 702 40.55 8.29 -13.91
CA LEU A 702 40.86 6.99 -14.50
C LEU A 702 41.31 7.23 -15.94
N SER A 703 42.60 6.98 -16.22
CA SER A 703 43.09 6.85 -17.58
C SER A 703 42.51 5.59 -18.24
N GLN A 704 42.46 5.57 -19.57
CA GLN A 704 42.02 4.40 -20.33
C GLN A 704 42.77 3.13 -19.96
#